data_AF-A0A2S0QZ00-F1
#
_entry.id   AF-A0A2S0QZ00-F1
#
_cell.length_a   1.000
_cell.length_b   1.000
_cell.length_c   1.000
_cell.angle_alpha   90.00
_cell.angle_beta   90.00
_cell.angle_gamma   90.00
#
_symmetry.space_group_name_H-M   'P 1'
#
loop_
_entity.id
_entity.type
_entity.pdbx_description
1 polymer ?
#
loop_
_entity_poly.entity_id
_entity_poly.type
_entity_poly.pdbx_seq_one_letter_code
_entity_poly.pdbx_strand_id
1 'polypeptide(L)'
;MEDLTPRYTCLPAAPPAPTFAGAATPVRARLWVSPAALKLLDEAPRLWLTLADGRVLAVRLPQVAMGDDGVLTPLAEALLPDVRGMQWIYENLPGVGIVQVLHAAPVVPPLSAQHAGFVLQPDFRQFVAVLDHQVLALLMRLEREPVPPAITRRDGEAPHPLPRSFFASVRNYNRLVALPPELRKRRMQALHRFPALVAPILLTAHRYPNVVDGKRHAWREVDEAVEAAIDAGRDLTGALAAHYGISRGLVRASVNAEYWHAPSHASRRGWLAMLDALPANLRPGLAEFERWRVYLPNYFALIGEDEEGDPLPLPASVHRGAFRLGWRATWENAARRFGNLHPALADCDDFLTAVRDHLAVRMKRRRGPRIERLAQAWLACHGLLGLLAASERWHRLRPHIDPTLVPPGFALPAVLDAFEAGERRARELLTPQALAEEGEALRHCVGGYWAQCVAGDRIFSLAAFGERATAQYHPRVKPEADDTVYRLVQLRGPFNGEVSPRIETLAHEIEARINAPERRAQRWAVLEARGRLEVAELEWRQARQQAAAWLDAKTHRQLEAVLEWLELTPPCPEVLLCDYIAGYQYHDGAAVKDGLRVGDALSLVREPDNPHDRLAVRLDWQGHKLGYLPRPRNAEIALALDAGEKLAARIRRIDAEADPWERVEVVVQTAP
;
A
#
# COMPACT_ATOMS: atom_id res chain seq x y z
N MET A 1 17.16 -21.64 -49.07
CA MET A 1 16.67 -22.40 -47.91
C MET A 1 15.60 -21.55 -47.26
N GLU A 2 14.37 -21.86 -47.64
CA GLU A 2 13.20 -20.99 -47.60
C GLU A 2 12.48 -20.99 -46.25
N ASP A 3 11.98 -19.80 -45.97
CA ASP A 3 10.89 -19.35 -45.12
C ASP A 3 9.82 -20.43 -44.77
N LEU A 4 9.76 -20.83 -43.50
CA LEU A 4 8.69 -21.64 -42.92
C LEU A 4 7.86 -20.78 -41.95
N THR A 5 7.12 -19.83 -42.52
CA THR A 5 5.95 -19.22 -41.85
C THR A 5 4.68 -19.93 -42.30
N PRO A 6 3.90 -20.58 -41.41
CA PRO A 6 2.61 -21.11 -41.80
C PRO A 6 1.62 -19.95 -41.99
N ARG A 7 1.35 -19.61 -43.25
CA ARG A 7 0.22 -18.76 -43.65
C ARG A 7 -1.09 -19.53 -43.43
N TYR A 8 -1.72 -19.36 -42.28
CA TYR A 8 -3.13 -19.73 -42.10
C TYR A 8 -4.04 -18.64 -42.69
N THR A 9 -4.18 -18.64 -44.01
CA THR A 9 -5.33 -18.02 -44.68
C THR A 9 -6.49 -19.00 -44.66
N CYS A 10 -7.32 -18.91 -43.63
CA CYS A 10 -8.71 -19.32 -43.68
C CYS A 10 -9.51 -18.21 -43.02
N LEU A 11 -10.06 -17.30 -43.83
CA LEU A 11 -11.18 -16.46 -43.40
C LEU A 11 -12.36 -17.41 -43.16
N PRO A 12 -12.85 -17.61 -41.93
CA PRO A 12 -14.14 -18.25 -41.75
C PRO A 12 -15.19 -17.33 -42.37
N ALA A 13 -16.07 -17.91 -43.18
CA ALA A 13 -17.23 -17.21 -43.73
C ALA A 13 -17.96 -16.46 -42.60
N ALA A 14 -18.35 -15.21 -42.86
CA ALA A 14 -19.19 -14.45 -41.94
C ALA A 14 -20.43 -15.30 -41.60
N PRO A 15 -20.81 -15.44 -40.31
CA PRO A 15 -22.02 -16.16 -39.95
C PRO A 15 -23.23 -15.49 -40.63
N PRO A 16 -24.26 -16.25 -41.06
CA PRO A 16 -25.42 -15.68 -41.69
C PRO A 16 -26.07 -14.64 -40.78
N ALA A 17 -26.55 -13.55 -41.37
CA ALA A 17 -27.29 -12.51 -40.64
C ALA A 17 -28.50 -13.15 -39.93
N PRO A 18 -28.83 -12.75 -38.68
CA PRO A 18 -30.01 -13.26 -38.00
C PRO A 18 -31.26 -12.82 -38.76
N THR A 19 -31.88 -13.76 -39.46
CA THR A 19 -33.22 -13.61 -40.04
C THR A 19 -34.24 -13.70 -38.91
N PHE A 20 -34.81 -12.55 -38.54
CA PHE A 20 -35.93 -12.46 -37.61
C PHE A 20 -37.23 -12.89 -38.31
N ALA A 21 -37.52 -14.19 -38.36
CA ALA A 21 -38.86 -14.71 -38.65
C ALA A 21 -38.99 -16.17 -38.17
N GLY A 22 -39.94 -16.42 -37.28
CA GLY A 22 -40.33 -17.75 -36.78
C GLY A 22 -40.05 -17.92 -35.29
N ALA A 23 -41.06 -18.35 -34.52
CA ALA A 23 -40.95 -18.61 -33.08
C ALA A 23 -39.94 -19.74 -32.82
N ALA A 24 -38.66 -19.38 -32.71
CA ALA A 24 -37.56 -20.27 -32.40
C ALA A 24 -37.46 -20.45 -30.89
N THR A 25 -37.19 -21.68 -30.45
CA THR A 25 -36.83 -22.01 -29.07
C THR A 25 -35.82 -20.99 -28.53
N PRO A 26 -36.01 -20.43 -27.32
CA PRO A 26 -35.15 -19.37 -26.79
C PRO A 26 -33.69 -19.80 -26.54
N VAL A 27 -33.41 -21.11 -26.67
CA VAL A 27 -32.11 -21.76 -26.46
C VAL A 27 -31.62 -22.41 -27.76
N ARG A 28 -30.38 -22.09 -28.17
CA ARG A 28 -29.70 -22.64 -29.36
C ARG A 28 -28.87 -23.89 -29.06
N ALA A 29 -28.29 -23.94 -27.87
CA ALA A 29 -27.50 -25.07 -27.38
C ALA A 29 -27.45 -25.06 -25.86
N ARG A 30 -27.19 -26.23 -25.27
CA ARG A 30 -27.04 -26.41 -23.83
C ARG A 30 -25.90 -27.39 -23.53
N LEU A 31 -25.30 -27.24 -22.37
CA LEU A 31 -24.27 -28.14 -21.88
C LEU A 31 -24.41 -28.27 -20.36
N TRP A 32 -24.87 -29.44 -19.94
CA TRP A 32 -24.92 -29.82 -18.53
C TRP A 32 -23.52 -30.23 -18.06
N VAL A 33 -23.11 -29.72 -16.90
CA VAL A 33 -21.79 -29.96 -16.32
C VAL A 33 -21.93 -30.39 -14.87
N SER A 34 -21.42 -31.58 -14.55
CA SER A 34 -21.41 -32.08 -13.17
C SER A 34 -20.33 -31.36 -12.34
N PRO A 35 -20.52 -31.25 -11.01
CA PRO A 35 -19.49 -30.73 -10.10
C PRO A 35 -18.15 -31.48 -10.21
N ALA A 36 -18.22 -32.81 -10.36
CA ALA A 36 -17.05 -33.66 -10.54
C ALA A 36 -16.22 -33.27 -11.79
N ALA A 37 -16.89 -32.92 -12.90
CA ALA A 37 -16.21 -32.46 -14.11
C ALA A 37 -15.50 -31.11 -13.93
N LEU A 38 -15.83 -30.35 -12.88
CA LEU A 38 -15.18 -29.08 -12.52
C LEU A 38 -14.25 -29.21 -11.30
N LYS A 39 -14.01 -30.44 -10.80
CA LYS A 39 -13.26 -30.71 -9.55
C LYS A 39 -13.84 -29.98 -8.33
N LEU A 40 -15.16 -29.87 -8.25
CA LEU A 40 -15.86 -29.25 -7.13
C LEU A 40 -16.39 -30.33 -6.18
N LEU A 41 -16.50 -29.98 -4.90
CA LEU A 41 -16.98 -30.86 -3.83
C LEU A 41 -18.48 -30.69 -3.52
N ASP A 42 -19.20 -29.82 -4.22
CA ASP A 42 -20.64 -29.63 -4.04
C ASP A 42 -21.47 -30.54 -4.96
N GLU A 43 -22.78 -30.58 -4.72
CA GLU A 43 -23.69 -31.48 -5.44
C GLU A 43 -24.49 -30.78 -6.56
N ALA A 44 -24.50 -29.44 -6.57
CA ALA A 44 -25.33 -28.65 -7.47
C ALA A 44 -24.82 -28.72 -8.93
N PRO A 45 -25.60 -29.20 -9.91
CA PRO A 45 -25.18 -29.17 -11.31
C PRO A 45 -25.00 -27.74 -11.81
N ARG A 46 -24.13 -27.58 -12.80
CA ARG A 46 -24.02 -26.35 -13.59
C ARG A 46 -24.57 -26.57 -14.98
N LEU A 47 -25.06 -25.48 -15.56
CA LEU A 47 -25.62 -25.49 -16.90
C LEU A 47 -25.10 -24.29 -17.67
N TRP A 48 -24.54 -24.55 -18.85
CA TRP A 48 -24.21 -23.54 -19.86
C TRP A 48 -25.27 -23.55 -20.95
N LEU A 49 -25.83 -22.38 -21.27
CA LEU A 49 -26.84 -22.19 -22.31
C LEU A 49 -26.38 -21.15 -23.31
N THR A 50 -26.64 -21.37 -24.59
CA THR A 50 -26.55 -20.32 -25.60
C THR A 50 -27.96 -19.90 -25.98
N LEU A 51 -28.28 -18.61 -25.82
CA LEU A 51 -29.58 -18.04 -26.11
C LEU A 51 -29.76 -17.75 -27.61
N ALA A 52 -31.00 -17.51 -28.03
CA ALA A 52 -31.36 -17.15 -29.40
C ALA A 52 -30.58 -15.94 -29.95
N ASP A 53 -30.27 -14.95 -29.10
CA ASP A 53 -29.49 -13.76 -29.46
C ASP A 53 -27.96 -13.96 -29.43
N GLY A 54 -27.51 -15.20 -29.17
CA GLY A 54 -26.10 -15.58 -29.13
C GLY A 54 -25.40 -15.36 -27.80
N ARG A 55 -26.04 -14.74 -26.79
CA ARG A 55 -25.49 -14.67 -25.43
C ARG A 55 -25.35 -16.06 -24.82
N VAL A 56 -24.40 -16.20 -23.91
CA VAL A 56 -24.19 -17.39 -23.09
C VAL A 56 -24.68 -17.16 -21.67
N LEU A 57 -25.30 -18.14 -21.05
CA LEU A 57 -25.59 -18.15 -19.62
C LEU A 57 -24.82 -19.29 -18.98
N ALA A 58 -24.24 -19.05 -17.81
CA ALA A 58 -23.70 -20.09 -16.95
C ALA A 58 -24.38 -19.96 -15.59
N VAL A 59 -25.01 -21.04 -15.13
CA VAL A 59 -25.77 -21.05 -13.88
C VAL A 59 -25.42 -22.25 -13.02
N ARG A 60 -25.51 -22.07 -11.70
CA ARG A 60 -25.50 -23.15 -10.71
C ARG A 60 -26.92 -23.34 -10.18
N LEU A 61 -27.36 -24.60 -10.12
CA LEU A 61 -28.75 -24.98 -9.83
C LEU A 61 -28.83 -25.97 -8.66
N PRO A 62 -28.86 -25.49 -7.39
CA PRO A 62 -28.80 -26.37 -6.22
C PRO A 62 -30.01 -27.28 -6.01
N GLN A 63 -31.14 -26.96 -6.65
CA GLN A 63 -32.43 -27.64 -6.45
C GLN A 63 -32.92 -28.39 -7.70
N VAL A 64 -32.05 -28.55 -8.71
CA VAL A 64 -32.39 -29.18 -10.00
C VAL A 64 -31.52 -30.41 -10.21
N ALA A 65 -32.10 -31.49 -10.75
CA ALA A 65 -31.38 -32.69 -11.10
C ALA A 65 -30.52 -32.49 -12.36
N MET A 66 -29.36 -33.15 -12.42
CA MET A 66 -28.47 -33.11 -13.59
C MET A 66 -29.21 -33.65 -14.83
N GLY A 67 -29.27 -32.84 -15.90
CA GLY A 67 -29.89 -33.24 -17.16
C GLY A 67 -31.40 -32.95 -17.28
N ASP A 68 -32.02 -32.30 -16.29
CA ASP A 68 -33.43 -31.93 -16.34
C ASP A 68 -33.67 -30.74 -17.28
N ASP A 69 -33.96 -31.02 -18.55
CA ASP A 69 -34.21 -29.99 -19.56
C ASP A 69 -35.55 -29.23 -19.37
N GLY A 70 -36.39 -29.59 -18.39
CA GLY A 70 -37.60 -28.84 -18.05
C GLY A 70 -37.33 -27.40 -17.59
N VAL A 71 -36.12 -27.12 -17.09
CA VAL A 71 -35.73 -25.81 -16.58
C VAL A 71 -35.26 -24.82 -17.66
N LEU A 72 -35.05 -25.28 -18.90
CA LEU A 72 -34.42 -24.47 -19.96
C LEU A 72 -35.26 -23.26 -20.35
N THR A 73 -36.56 -23.45 -20.57
CA THR A 73 -37.46 -22.37 -20.98
C THR A 73 -37.66 -21.33 -19.87
N PRO A 74 -37.98 -21.71 -18.61
CA PRO A 74 -38.06 -20.75 -17.51
C PRO A 74 -36.78 -19.95 -17.29
N LEU A 75 -35.60 -20.61 -17.37
CA LEU A 75 -34.31 -19.94 -17.26
C LEU A 75 -34.08 -18.93 -18.39
N ALA A 76 -34.35 -19.34 -19.63
CA ALA A 76 -34.13 -18.48 -20.80
C ALA A 76 -35.07 -17.27 -20.76
N GLU A 77 -36.36 -17.46 -20.43
CA GLU A 77 -37.35 -16.37 -20.32
C GLU A 77 -37.01 -15.38 -19.21
N ALA A 78 -36.54 -15.86 -18.05
CA ALA A 78 -36.17 -14.99 -16.94
C ALA A 78 -34.90 -14.17 -17.22
N LEU A 79 -33.93 -14.74 -17.93
CA LEU A 79 -32.61 -14.13 -18.16
C LEU A 79 -32.49 -13.41 -19.51
N LEU A 80 -33.35 -13.67 -20.49
CA LEU A 80 -33.37 -12.94 -21.76
C LEU A 80 -33.47 -11.41 -21.55
N PRO A 81 -34.35 -10.90 -20.67
CA PRO A 81 -34.47 -9.46 -20.44
C PRO A 81 -33.24 -8.83 -19.79
N ASP A 82 -32.41 -9.60 -19.06
CA ASP A 82 -31.23 -9.11 -18.36
C ASP A 82 -30.01 -8.96 -19.29
N VAL A 83 -30.12 -8.04 -20.26
CA VAL A 83 -29.05 -7.76 -21.23
C VAL A 83 -27.78 -7.24 -20.56
N ARG A 84 -27.90 -6.53 -19.43
CA ARG A 84 -26.76 -5.95 -18.71
C ARG A 84 -26.11 -6.93 -17.73
N GLY A 85 -26.72 -8.10 -17.49
CA GLY A 85 -26.25 -9.10 -16.55
C GLY A 85 -26.21 -8.54 -15.12
N MET A 86 -27.29 -7.90 -14.70
CA MET A 86 -27.43 -7.28 -13.37
C MET A 86 -27.85 -8.30 -12.31
N GLN A 87 -28.60 -9.32 -12.68
CA GLN A 87 -29.06 -10.36 -11.77
C GLN A 87 -27.96 -11.40 -11.53
N TRP A 88 -27.72 -11.73 -10.27
CA TRP A 88 -26.69 -12.70 -9.88
C TRP A 88 -27.26 -13.89 -9.08
N ILE A 89 -28.48 -13.74 -8.54
CA ILE A 89 -29.22 -14.81 -7.86
C ILE A 89 -30.72 -14.62 -8.07
N TYR A 90 -31.43 -15.73 -8.23
CA TYR A 90 -32.88 -15.83 -8.05
C TYR A 90 -33.11 -16.79 -6.90
N GLU A 91 -33.79 -16.32 -5.85
CA GLU A 91 -34.05 -17.14 -4.66
C GLU A 91 -35.19 -18.13 -4.88
N ASN A 92 -36.14 -17.80 -5.76
CA ASN A 92 -37.26 -18.67 -6.10
C ASN A 92 -37.77 -18.40 -7.52
N LEU A 93 -37.12 -18.98 -8.52
CA LEU A 93 -37.58 -18.92 -9.91
C LEU A 93 -38.65 -20.00 -10.15
N PRO A 94 -39.86 -19.65 -10.62
CA PRO A 94 -40.92 -20.64 -10.85
C PRO A 94 -40.46 -21.79 -11.74
N GLY A 95 -40.67 -23.03 -11.29
CA GLY A 95 -40.27 -24.25 -12.01
C GLY A 95 -38.79 -24.60 -11.95
N VAL A 96 -37.96 -23.83 -11.23
CA VAL A 96 -36.51 -24.06 -11.13
C VAL A 96 -35.99 -23.96 -9.68
N GLY A 97 -36.51 -23.03 -8.88
CA GLY A 97 -36.05 -22.76 -7.52
C GLY A 97 -34.87 -21.79 -7.48
N ILE A 98 -33.84 -22.10 -6.68
CA ILE A 98 -32.66 -21.24 -6.53
C ILE A 98 -31.78 -21.30 -7.79
N VAL A 99 -31.47 -20.15 -8.37
CA VAL A 99 -30.57 -20.02 -9.53
C VAL A 99 -29.46 -19.03 -9.20
N GLN A 100 -28.20 -19.44 -9.34
CA GLN A 100 -27.05 -18.54 -9.20
C GLN A 100 -26.39 -18.30 -10.56
N VAL A 101 -26.30 -17.04 -10.99
CA VAL A 101 -25.71 -16.66 -12.27
C VAL A 101 -24.20 -16.47 -12.13
N LEU A 102 -23.43 -17.26 -12.86
CA LEU A 102 -21.98 -17.33 -12.77
C LEU A 102 -21.33 -16.37 -13.78
N HIS A 103 -21.36 -15.07 -13.47
CA HIS A 103 -20.86 -14.01 -14.38
C HIS A 103 -19.39 -14.17 -14.78
N ALA A 104 -18.55 -14.65 -13.85
CA ALA A 104 -17.13 -14.86 -14.06
C ALA A 104 -16.79 -16.31 -14.47
N ALA A 105 -17.78 -17.12 -14.85
CA ALA A 105 -17.53 -18.44 -15.43
C ALA A 105 -16.92 -18.30 -16.83
N PRO A 106 -16.03 -19.21 -17.23
CA PRO A 106 -15.59 -19.30 -18.62
C PRO A 106 -16.73 -19.52 -19.60
N VAL A 107 -16.62 -18.91 -20.79
CA VAL A 107 -17.61 -19.09 -21.87
C VAL A 107 -17.73 -20.57 -22.26
N VAL A 108 -16.59 -21.25 -22.37
CA VAL A 108 -16.49 -22.70 -22.51
C VAL A 108 -16.08 -23.29 -21.15
N PRO A 109 -16.88 -24.18 -20.54
CA PRO A 109 -16.59 -24.66 -19.19
C PRO A 109 -15.21 -25.35 -19.12
N PRO A 110 -14.43 -25.12 -18.05
CA PRO A 110 -13.09 -25.69 -17.89
C PRO A 110 -13.17 -27.13 -17.40
N LEU A 111 -13.68 -28.02 -18.26
CA LEU A 111 -13.89 -29.43 -17.93
C LEU A 111 -12.56 -30.10 -17.61
N SER A 112 -12.43 -30.56 -16.37
CA SER A 112 -11.31 -31.37 -15.90
C SER A 112 -11.67 -32.84 -16.03
N ALA A 113 -11.31 -33.45 -17.15
CA ALA A 113 -11.37 -34.89 -17.36
C ALA A 113 -9.97 -35.52 -17.34
N GLN A 114 -9.87 -36.82 -17.07
CA GLN A 114 -8.62 -37.58 -17.16
C GLN A 114 -7.99 -37.49 -18.57
N HIS A 115 -8.81 -37.25 -19.59
CA HIS A 115 -8.43 -37.00 -20.97
C HIS A 115 -9.45 -36.07 -21.65
N ALA A 116 -9.10 -35.48 -22.80
CA ALA A 116 -9.94 -34.54 -23.53
C ALA A 116 -11.15 -35.17 -24.27
N GLY A 117 -11.64 -36.34 -23.85
CA GLY A 117 -12.71 -37.08 -24.56
C GLY A 117 -14.05 -36.34 -24.64
N PHE A 118 -14.30 -35.38 -23.73
CA PHE A 118 -15.48 -34.52 -23.74
C PHE A 118 -15.63 -33.73 -25.05
N VAL A 119 -14.55 -33.44 -25.78
CA VAL A 119 -14.61 -32.75 -27.08
C VAL A 119 -15.31 -33.56 -28.17
N LEU A 120 -15.48 -34.87 -27.96
CA LEU A 120 -16.20 -35.76 -28.86
C LEU A 120 -17.70 -35.81 -28.57
N GLN A 121 -18.14 -35.33 -27.40
CA GLN A 121 -19.55 -35.37 -26.99
C GLN A 121 -20.40 -34.47 -27.90
N PRO A 122 -21.55 -34.93 -28.41
CA PRO A 122 -22.41 -34.15 -29.29
C PRO A 122 -22.83 -32.80 -28.71
N ASP A 123 -23.26 -32.78 -27.43
CA ASP A 123 -23.71 -31.55 -26.76
C ASP A 123 -22.56 -30.53 -26.64
N PHE A 124 -21.34 -30.97 -26.30
CA PHE A 124 -20.17 -30.08 -26.22
C PHE A 124 -19.82 -29.50 -27.60
N ARG A 125 -19.82 -30.33 -28.65
CA ARG A 125 -19.56 -29.88 -30.03
C ARG A 125 -20.61 -28.89 -30.51
N GLN A 126 -21.88 -29.19 -30.27
CA GLN A 126 -22.99 -28.30 -30.62
C GLN A 126 -22.89 -26.97 -29.87
N PHE A 127 -22.59 -27.01 -28.57
CA PHE A 127 -22.41 -25.82 -27.74
C PHE A 127 -21.28 -24.93 -28.27
N VAL A 128 -20.10 -25.50 -28.55
CA VAL A 128 -18.96 -24.73 -29.07
C VAL A 128 -19.23 -24.19 -30.48
N ALA A 129 -19.90 -24.96 -31.34
CA ALA A 129 -20.18 -24.58 -32.73
C ALA A 129 -21.07 -23.33 -32.88
N VAL A 130 -21.91 -23.02 -31.89
CA VAL A 130 -22.82 -21.86 -31.94
C VAL A 130 -22.23 -20.56 -31.38
N LEU A 131 -21.02 -20.61 -30.79
CA LEU A 131 -20.35 -19.46 -30.20
C LEU A 131 -19.74 -18.53 -31.26
N ASP A 132 -19.66 -17.25 -30.93
CA ASP A 132 -18.94 -16.24 -31.70
C ASP A 132 -17.43 -16.41 -31.45
N HIS A 133 -16.78 -17.14 -32.36
CA HIS A 133 -15.35 -17.44 -32.29
C HIS A 133 -14.47 -16.19 -32.38
N GLN A 134 -14.92 -15.10 -33.03
CA GLN A 134 -14.14 -13.87 -33.14
C GLN A 134 -14.10 -13.13 -31.79
N VAL A 135 -15.26 -13.07 -31.11
CA VAL A 135 -15.33 -12.50 -29.75
C VAL A 135 -14.50 -13.34 -28.79
N LEU A 136 -14.62 -14.67 -28.83
CA LEU A 136 -13.86 -15.54 -27.93
C LEU A 136 -12.35 -15.42 -28.16
N ALA A 137 -11.89 -15.41 -29.42
CA ALA A 137 -10.48 -15.24 -29.76
C ALA A 137 -9.93 -13.87 -29.29
N LEU A 138 -10.72 -12.80 -29.40
CA LEU A 138 -10.36 -11.48 -28.87
C LEU A 138 -10.16 -11.52 -27.35
N LEU A 139 -11.10 -12.12 -26.61
CA LEU A 139 -11.02 -12.20 -25.15
C LEU A 139 -9.82 -13.03 -24.70
N MET A 140 -9.58 -14.18 -25.34
CA MET A 140 -8.41 -15.02 -25.04
C MET A 140 -7.09 -14.32 -25.35
N ARG A 141 -7.03 -13.48 -26.39
CA ARG A 141 -5.82 -12.68 -26.69
C ARG A 141 -5.45 -11.72 -25.54
N LEU A 142 -6.43 -11.19 -24.81
CA LEU A 142 -6.19 -10.31 -23.66
C LEU A 142 -5.59 -11.06 -22.45
N GLU A 143 -5.73 -12.39 -22.40
CA GLU A 143 -5.23 -13.27 -21.33
C GLU A 143 -3.80 -13.76 -21.57
N ARG A 144 -2.96 -12.92 -22.17
CA ARG A 144 -1.56 -13.31 -22.45
C ARG A 144 -0.77 -13.57 -21.17
N GLU A 145 0.23 -14.43 -21.28
CA GLU A 145 1.23 -14.59 -20.23
C GLU A 145 2.09 -13.31 -20.14
N PRO A 146 2.25 -12.70 -18.95
CA PRO A 146 3.12 -11.55 -18.78
C PRO A 146 4.59 -11.95 -18.93
N VAL A 147 5.44 -11.01 -19.33
CA VAL A 147 6.89 -11.23 -19.38
C VAL A 147 7.39 -11.50 -17.95
N PRO A 148 8.23 -12.54 -17.75
CA PRO A 148 8.77 -12.85 -16.42
C PRO A 148 9.50 -11.65 -15.80
N PRO A 149 9.40 -11.46 -14.46
CA PRO A 149 10.08 -10.36 -13.78
C PRO A 149 11.60 -10.50 -13.88
N ALA A 150 12.33 -9.39 -13.70
CA ALA A 150 13.80 -9.37 -13.70
C ALA A 150 14.47 -10.11 -12.53
N ILE A 151 13.71 -10.62 -11.56
CA ILE A 151 14.24 -11.19 -10.31
C ILE A 151 14.76 -12.61 -10.54
N THR A 152 15.98 -12.86 -10.08
CA THR A 152 16.35 -14.16 -9.51
C THR A 152 16.41 -13.97 -7.99
N ARG A 153 15.63 -14.73 -7.23
CA ARG A 153 15.79 -14.71 -5.76
C ARG A 153 17.19 -15.26 -5.42
N ARG A 154 17.78 -14.87 -4.29
CA ARG A 154 19.09 -15.40 -3.84
C ARG A 154 19.07 -16.93 -3.65
N ASP A 155 17.89 -17.50 -3.41
CA ASP A 155 17.62 -18.93 -3.25
C ASP A 155 17.43 -19.67 -4.60
N GLY A 156 17.50 -18.96 -5.74
CA GLY A 156 17.30 -19.54 -7.06
C GLY A 156 15.82 -19.77 -7.45
N GLU A 157 14.87 -19.45 -6.57
CA GLU A 157 13.45 -19.55 -6.91
C GLU A 157 13.02 -18.40 -7.84
N ALA A 158 12.18 -18.72 -8.82
CA ALA A 158 11.55 -17.72 -9.66
C ALA A 158 10.63 -16.82 -8.79
N PRO A 159 10.60 -15.50 -9.02
CA PRO A 159 9.65 -14.61 -8.38
C PRO A 159 8.21 -15.09 -8.64
N HIS A 160 7.29 -14.78 -7.73
CA HIS A 160 5.87 -15.03 -7.97
C HIS A 160 5.46 -14.44 -9.32
N PRO A 161 4.77 -15.23 -10.18
CA PRO A 161 4.34 -14.74 -11.46
C PRO A 161 3.43 -13.53 -11.26
N LEU A 162 3.54 -12.58 -12.19
CA LEU A 162 2.68 -11.42 -12.20
C LEU A 162 1.19 -11.85 -12.24
N PRO A 163 0.28 -11.14 -11.56
CA PRO A 163 -1.13 -11.51 -11.52
C PRO A 163 -1.71 -11.65 -12.93
N ARG A 164 -2.42 -12.74 -13.16
CA ARG A 164 -3.13 -12.99 -14.43
C ARG A 164 -4.52 -12.36 -14.37
N SER A 165 -4.96 -11.83 -15.50
CA SER A 165 -6.35 -11.39 -15.67
C SER A 165 -7.10 -12.42 -16.52
N PHE A 166 -8.36 -12.61 -16.19
CA PHE A 166 -9.28 -13.49 -16.89
C PHE A 166 -10.36 -12.66 -17.59
N PHE A 167 -10.44 -12.76 -18.92
CA PHE A 167 -11.31 -11.99 -19.81
C PHE A 167 -12.32 -12.84 -20.57
N ALA A 168 -12.06 -14.11 -20.86
CA ALA A 168 -12.93 -15.06 -21.56
C ALA A 168 -14.07 -15.57 -20.66
N SER A 169 -14.66 -14.65 -19.89
CA SER A 169 -15.83 -14.88 -19.05
C SER A 169 -17.12 -14.70 -19.83
N VAL A 170 -18.17 -15.39 -19.40
CA VAL A 170 -19.54 -15.26 -19.91
C VAL A 170 -19.97 -13.78 -19.92
N ARG A 171 -19.65 -13.03 -18.86
CA ARG A 171 -19.99 -11.61 -18.76
C ARG A 171 -19.35 -10.77 -19.87
N ASN A 172 -18.06 -10.93 -20.12
CA ASN A 172 -17.36 -10.14 -21.12
C ASN A 172 -17.76 -10.54 -22.55
N TYR A 173 -17.99 -11.84 -22.78
CA TYR A 173 -18.51 -12.33 -24.05
C TYR A 173 -19.89 -11.74 -24.36
N ASN A 174 -20.82 -11.78 -23.40
CA ASN A 174 -22.16 -11.23 -23.58
C ASN A 174 -22.17 -9.73 -23.82
N ARG A 175 -21.26 -8.97 -23.20
CA ARG A 175 -21.12 -7.53 -23.43
C ARG A 175 -20.79 -7.17 -24.88
N LEU A 176 -20.15 -8.07 -25.61
CA LEU A 176 -19.79 -7.87 -27.01
C LEU A 176 -20.84 -8.47 -27.94
N VAL A 177 -21.32 -9.67 -27.65
CA VAL A 177 -22.28 -10.38 -28.51
C VAL A 177 -23.68 -9.76 -28.49
N ALA A 178 -24.12 -9.21 -27.35
CA ALA A 178 -25.42 -8.55 -27.25
C ALA A 178 -25.51 -7.23 -28.03
N LEU A 179 -24.40 -6.73 -28.57
CA LEU A 179 -24.37 -5.47 -29.31
C LEU A 179 -24.82 -5.65 -30.77
N PRO A 180 -25.46 -4.64 -31.36
CA PRO A 180 -25.68 -4.57 -32.80
C PRO A 180 -24.37 -4.82 -33.58
N PRO A 181 -24.41 -5.48 -34.75
CA PRO A 181 -23.20 -5.90 -35.48
C PRO A 181 -22.16 -4.80 -35.69
N GLU A 182 -22.60 -3.59 -36.05
CA GLU A 182 -21.69 -2.46 -36.29
C GLU A 182 -21.05 -1.94 -35.00
N LEU A 183 -21.81 -1.85 -33.90
CA LEU A 183 -21.27 -1.45 -32.59
C LEU A 183 -20.30 -2.51 -32.04
N ARG A 184 -20.65 -3.80 -32.14
CA ARG A 184 -19.76 -4.91 -31.80
C ARG A 184 -18.44 -4.79 -32.55
N LYS A 185 -18.48 -4.57 -33.87
CA LYS A 185 -17.29 -4.39 -34.70
C LYS A 185 -16.42 -3.23 -34.21
N ARG A 186 -17.01 -2.07 -33.93
CA ARG A 186 -16.28 -0.88 -33.42
C ARG A 186 -15.64 -1.14 -32.05
N ARG A 187 -16.37 -1.77 -31.12
CA ARG A 187 -15.84 -2.11 -29.78
C ARG A 187 -14.72 -3.15 -29.85
N MET A 188 -14.86 -4.16 -30.71
CA MET A 188 -13.80 -5.15 -30.95
C MET A 188 -12.55 -4.49 -31.58
N GLN A 189 -12.72 -3.59 -32.54
CA GLN A 189 -11.60 -2.82 -33.12
C GLN A 189 -10.90 -1.94 -32.07
N ALA A 190 -11.65 -1.29 -31.19
CA ALA A 190 -11.08 -0.50 -30.09
C ALA A 190 -10.26 -1.37 -29.12
N LEU A 191 -10.78 -2.54 -28.75
CA LEU A 191 -10.07 -3.52 -27.90
C LEU A 191 -8.80 -4.06 -28.58
N HIS A 192 -8.81 -4.26 -29.89
CA HIS A 192 -7.59 -4.63 -30.63
C HIS A 192 -6.57 -3.50 -30.72
N ARG A 193 -7.02 -2.25 -30.84
CA ARG A 193 -6.12 -1.11 -31.08
C ARG A 193 -5.46 -0.60 -29.81
N PHE A 194 -6.19 -0.56 -28.69
CA PHE A 194 -5.72 -0.03 -27.41
C PHE A 194 -6.11 -0.96 -26.24
N PRO A 195 -5.70 -2.23 -26.25
CA PRO A 195 -6.17 -3.23 -25.28
C PRO A 195 -5.92 -2.84 -23.82
N ALA A 196 -4.75 -2.26 -23.51
CA ALA A 196 -4.41 -1.84 -22.15
C ALA A 196 -5.30 -0.71 -21.59
N LEU A 197 -5.92 0.08 -22.47
CA LEU A 197 -6.67 1.29 -22.11
C LEU A 197 -8.18 1.13 -22.33
N VAL A 198 -8.60 0.29 -23.29
CA VAL A 198 -10.02 0.05 -23.58
C VAL A 198 -10.58 -1.10 -22.77
N ALA A 199 -9.80 -2.17 -22.53
CA ALA A 199 -10.29 -3.34 -21.81
C ALA A 199 -10.74 -3.02 -20.37
N PRO A 200 -10.03 -2.20 -19.57
CA PRO A 200 -10.49 -1.81 -18.23
C PRO A 200 -11.82 -1.02 -18.22
N ILE A 201 -12.12 -0.34 -19.33
CA ILE A 201 -13.34 0.46 -19.49
C ILE A 201 -14.50 -0.44 -19.94
N LEU A 202 -14.32 -1.23 -21.00
CA LEU A 202 -15.41 -2.03 -21.59
C LEU A 202 -15.64 -3.38 -20.90
N LEU A 203 -14.59 -3.99 -20.36
CA LEU A 203 -14.58 -5.37 -19.87
C LEU A 203 -14.24 -5.43 -18.38
N THR A 204 -14.55 -6.57 -17.77
CA THR A 204 -14.14 -6.86 -16.39
C THR A 204 -12.91 -7.76 -16.43
N ALA A 205 -11.79 -7.28 -15.89
CA ALA A 205 -10.58 -8.08 -15.69
C ALA A 205 -10.75 -8.94 -14.42
N HIS A 206 -11.33 -10.13 -14.56
CA HIS A 206 -11.53 -11.02 -13.43
C HIS A 206 -10.17 -11.54 -12.92
N ARG A 207 -10.04 -11.79 -11.62
CA ARG A 207 -8.81 -12.34 -11.03
C ARG A 207 -8.61 -13.83 -11.36
N TYR A 208 -9.71 -14.57 -11.46
CA TYR A 208 -9.73 -16.00 -11.74
C TYR A 208 -11.10 -16.40 -12.32
N PRO A 209 -11.20 -17.52 -13.05
CA PRO A 209 -12.48 -18.09 -13.47
C PRO A 209 -13.28 -18.57 -12.24
N ASN A 210 -14.56 -18.20 -12.15
CA ASN A 210 -15.42 -18.57 -11.03
C ASN A 210 -16.66 -19.34 -11.52
N VAL A 211 -16.76 -20.60 -11.08
CA VAL A 211 -17.89 -21.51 -11.36
C VAL A 211 -18.61 -21.95 -10.08
N VAL A 212 -18.26 -21.35 -8.94
CA VAL A 212 -18.72 -21.75 -7.61
C VAL A 212 -19.85 -20.85 -7.11
N ASP A 213 -19.63 -19.53 -7.16
CA ASP A 213 -20.60 -18.55 -6.70
C ASP A 213 -20.89 -17.46 -7.75
N GLY A 214 -22.01 -16.76 -7.58
CA GLY A 214 -22.40 -15.65 -8.46
C GLY A 214 -21.76 -14.30 -8.10
N LYS A 215 -20.83 -14.26 -7.13
CA LYS A 215 -20.29 -13.00 -6.60
C LYS A 215 -19.38 -12.32 -7.63
N ARG A 216 -19.48 -10.99 -7.68
CA ARG A 216 -18.63 -10.14 -8.52
C ARG A 216 -17.38 -9.76 -7.74
N HIS A 217 -16.23 -10.22 -8.24
CA HIS A 217 -14.92 -9.98 -7.61
C HIS A 217 -14.10 -8.89 -8.32
N ALA A 218 -14.66 -8.24 -9.34
CA ALA A 218 -13.99 -7.21 -10.13
C ALA A 218 -14.99 -6.28 -10.84
N TRP A 219 -14.60 -5.02 -11.03
CA TRP A 219 -15.42 -3.97 -11.63
C TRP A 219 -14.64 -3.22 -12.72
N ARG A 220 -15.36 -2.79 -13.77
CA ARG A 220 -14.80 -1.99 -14.86
C ARG A 220 -14.89 -0.50 -14.52
N GLU A 221 -14.03 0.31 -15.11
CA GLU A 221 -14.05 1.77 -14.96
C GLU A 221 -14.92 2.38 -16.07
N VAL A 222 -16.23 2.47 -15.81
CA VAL A 222 -17.18 2.96 -16.83
C VAL A 222 -16.89 4.42 -17.17
N ASP A 223 -16.76 4.71 -18.46
CA ASP A 223 -16.68 6.08 -18.98
C ASP A 223 -17.55 6.21 -20.23
N GLU A 224 -18.66 6.94 -20.09
CA GLU A 224 -19.63 7.13 -21.17
C GLU A 224 -19.07 7.91 -22.36
N ALA A 225 -18.14 8.84 -22.12
CA ALA A 225 -17.53 9.63 -23.19
C ALA A 225 -16.59 8.76 -24.03
N VAL A 226 -15.83 7.86 -23.40
CA VAL A 226 -15.01 6.89 -24.12
C VAL A 226 -15.88 5.88 -24.86
N GLU A 227 -16.93 5.34 -24.23
CA GLU A 227 -17.87 4.43 -24.91
C GLU A 227 -18.51 5.10 -26.13
N ALA A 228 -18.98 6.35 -26.00
CA ALA A 228 -19.55 7.11 -27.10
C ALA A 228 -18.53 7.38 -28.23
N ALA A 229 -17.27 7.66 -27.89
CA ALA A 229 -16.21 7.84 -28.88
C ALA A 229 -15.91 6.55 -29.67
N ILE A 230 -15.91 5.40 -29.00
CA ILE A 230 -15.78 4.08 -29.62
C ILE A 230 -16.97 3.81 -30.55
N ASP A 231 -18.19 3.97 -30.03
CA ASP A 231 -19.42 3.65 -30.73
C ASP A 231 -19.65 4.60 -31.93
N ALA A 232 -19.20 5.85 -31.85
CA ALA A 232 -19.20 6.79 -32.97
C ALA A 232 -18.04 6.56 -33.97
N GLY A 233 -17.01 5.80 -33.59
CA GLY A 233 -15.81 5.58 -34.39
C GLY A 233 -14.94 6.83 -34.59
N ARG A 234 -15.01 7.81 -33.67
CA ARG A 234 -14.32 9.11 -33.79
C ARG A 234 -13.48 9.42 -32.55
N ASP A 235 -12.28 9.96 -32.78
CA ASP A 235 -11.30 10.44 -31.80
C ASP A 235 -11.13 9.61 -30.51
N LEU A 236 -11.09 8.28 -30.62
CA LEU A 236 -10.84 7.39 -29.48
C LEU A 236 -9.55 7.74 -28.73
N THR A 237 -8.50 8.15 -29.44
CA THR A 237 -7.23 8.55 -28.81
C THR A 237 -7.40 9.78 -27.91
N GLY A 238 -8.23 10.75 -28.29
CA GLY A 238 -8.52 11.93 -27.47
C GLY A 238 -9.35 11.58 -26.25
N ALA A 239 -10.37 10.77 -26.43
CA ALA A 239 -11.21 10.29 -25.32
C ALA A 239 -10.40 9.52 -24.28
N LEU A 240 -9.51 8.60 -24.71
CA LEU A 240 -8.64 7.86 -23.78
C LEU A 240 -7.62 8.76 -23.09
N ALA A 241 -7.06 9.74 -23.81
CA ALA A 241 -6.13 10.72 -23.24
C ALA A 241 -6.81 11.54 -22.13
N ALA A 242 -8.03 12.03 -22.38
CA ALA A 242 -8.82 12.76 -21.41
C ALA A 242 -9.21 11.88 -20.21
N HIS A 243 -9.70 10.66 -20.47
CA HIS A 243 -10.11 9.73 -19.42
C HIS A 243 -8.97 9.42 -18.46
N TYR A 244 -7.77 9.08 -18.95
CA TYR A 244 -6.63 8.71 -18.11
C TYR A 244 -5.77 9.91 -17.64
N GLY A 245 -6.03 11.12 -18.14
CA GLY A 245 -5.20 12.29 -17.83
C GLY A 245 -3.78 12.21 -18.40
N ILE A 246 -3.62 11.65 -19.61
CA ILE A 246 -2.33 11.41 -20.25
C ILE A 246 -2.26 11.97 -21.67
N SER A 247 -1.06 12.11 -22.22
CA SER A 247 -0.87 12.56 -23.60
C SER A 247 -1.41 11.57 -24.64
N ARG A 248 -1.85 12.12 -25.79
CA ARG A 248 -2.18 11.33 -27.00
C ARG A 248 -1.00 10.48 -27.49
N GLY A 249 0.23 10.87 -27.12
CA GLY A 249 1.45 10.12 -27.41
C GLY A 249 1.56 8.85 -26.57
N LEU A 250 1.23 8.92 -25.27
CA LEU A 250 1.25 7.73 -24.41
C LEU A 250 0.13 6.75 -24.76
N VAL A 251 -1.05 7.23 -25.15
CA VAL A 251 -2.14 6.37 -25.65
C VAL A 251 -1.66 5.45 -26.79
N ARG A 252 -0.76 5.95 -27.65
CA ARG A 252 -0.19 5.20 -28.79
C ARG A 252 1.15 4.52 -28.49
N ALA A 253 1.67 4.63 -27.26
CA ALA A 253 2.96 4.06 -26.91
C ALA A 253 2.91 2.53 -26.95
N SER A 254 4.04 1.91 -27.30
CA SER A 254 4.17 0.45 -27.43
C SER A 254 3.90 -0.31 -26.12
N VAL A 255 4.07 0.33 -24.96
CA VAL A 255 3.66 -0.23 -23.66
C VAL A 255 2.17 -0.56 -23.59
N ASN A 256 1.33 0.13 -24.36
CA ASN A 256 -0.12 -0.06 -24.41
C ASN A 256 -0.58 -0.96 -25.58
N ALA A 257 0.36 -1.55 -26.33
CA ALA A 257 0.06 -2.36 -27.51
C ALA A 257 -0.64 -3.69 -27.18
N GLU A 258 -0.41 -4.23 -25.99
CA GLU A 258 -1.14 -5.39 -25.44
C GLU A 258 -1.59 -5.08 -24.01
N TYR A 259 -2.55 -5.85 -23.51
CA TYR A 259 -3.04 -5.67 -22.15
C TYR A 259 -1.95 -5.97 -21.10
N TRP A 260 -1.97 -5.20 -20.01
CA TRP A 260 -1.17 -5.44 -18.81
C TRP A 260 -2.02 -5.14 -17.57
N HIS A 261 -1.82 -5.93 -16.52
CA HIS A 261 -2.57 -5.85 -15.28
C HIS A 261 -2.05 -4.74 -14.37
N ALA A 262 -2.98 -4.02 -13.72
CA ALA A 262 -2.74 -3.13 -12.58
C ALA A 262 -3.65 -3.57 -11.41
N PRO A 263 -3.19 -3.47 -10.14
CA PRO A 263 -3.97 -3.89 -8.97
C PRO A 263 -5.34 -3.21 -8.85
N SER A 264 -5.40 -1.93 -9.21
CA SER A 264 -6.60 -1.11 -9.23
C SER A 264 -6.60 -0.15 -10.43
N HIS A 265 -7.71 0.57 -10.61
CA HIS A 265 -7.80 1.65 -11.60
C HIS A 265 -6.95 2.87 -11.22
N ALA A 266 -6.82 3.18 -9.93
CA ALA A 266 -5.96 4.28 -9.45
C ALA A 266 -4.47 3.94 -9.65
N SER A 267 -4.04 2.71 -9.33
CA SER A 267 -2.74 2.16 -9.71
C SER A 267 -2.46 2.32 -11.22
N ARG A 268 -3.41 1.95 -12.08
CA ARG A 268 -3.26 2.10 -13.54
C ARG A 268 -3.02 3.56 -13.92
N ARG A 269 -3.80 4.49 -13.36
CA ARG A 269 -3.67 5.94 -13.60
C ARG A 269 -2.32 6.47 -13.14
N GLY A 270 -1.87 6.11 -11.92
CA GLY A 270 -0.57 6.50 -11.40
C GLY A 270 0.59 5.99 -12.26
N TRP A 271 0.52 4.73 -12.70
CA TRP A 271 1.55 4.16 -13.57
C TRP A 271 1.56 4.81 -14.97
N LEU A 272 0.38 5.09 -15.53
CA LEU A 272 0.27 5.82 -16.80
C LEU A 272 0.79 7.26 -16.68
N ALA A 273 0.47 7.98 -15.60
CA ALA A 273 0.98 9.32 -15.35
C ALA A 273 2.51 9.34 -15.23
N MET A 274 3.09 8.36 -14.52
CA MET A 274 4.54 8.17 -14.45
C MET A 274 5.16 7.95 -15.83
N LEU A 275 4.58 7.06 -16.64
CA LEU A 275 5.07 6.79 -18.00
C LEU A 275 4.92 8.01 -18.92
N ASP A 276 3.87 8.82 -18.72
CA ASP A 276 3.63 10.00 -19.55
C ASP A 276 4.64 11.12 -19.26
N ALA A 277 5.07 11.24 -18.00
CA ALA A 277 6.08 12.20 -17.58
C ALA A 277 7.45 12.00 -18.29
N LEU A 278 7.70 10.79 -18.78
CA LEU A 278 8.91 10.43 -19.53
C LEU A 278 8.82 10.88 -21.00
N PRO A 279 9.90 11.42 -21.60
CA PRO A 279 10.01 11.61 -23.04
C PRO A 279 9.76 10.33 -23.82
N ALA A 280 9.19 10.44 -25.03
CA ALA A 280 8.76 9.28 -25.81
C ALA A 280 9.89 8.26 -26.08
N ASN A 281 11.12 8.72 -26.30
CA ASN A 281 12.31 7.89 -26.53
C ASN A 281 12.86 7.22 -25.26
N LEU A 282 12.37 7.60 -24.08
CA LEU A 282 12.78 7.08 -22.78
C LEU A 282 11.72 6.17 -22.12
N ARG A 283 10.55 6.04 -22.75
CA ARG A 283 9.46 5.16 -22.32
C ARG A 283 9.80 3.69 -22.66
N PRO A 284 9.38 2.73 -21.83
CA PRO A 284 9.61 1.32 -22.10
C PRO A 284 8.69 0.79 -23.21
N GLY A 285 9.15 -0.27 -23.88
CA GLY A 285 8.23 -1.22 -24.51
C GLY A 285 7.49 -2.06 -23.47
N LEU A 286 6.46 -2.79 -23.87
CA LEU A 286 5.67 -3.61 -22.95
C LEU A 286 6.51 -4.64 -22.18
N ALA A 287 7.39 -5.37 -22.87
CA ALA A 287 8.22 -6.39 -22.24
C ALA A 287 9.16 -5.81 -21.17
N GLU A 288 9.70 -4.62 -21.42
CA GLU A 288 10.56 -3.91 -20.47
C GLU A 288 9.76 -3.35 -19.30
N PHE A 289 8.54 -2.88 -19.54
CA PHE A 289 7.64 -2.44 -18.48
C PHE A 289 7.32 -3.60 -17.52
N GLU A 290 6.86 -4.73 -18.05
CA GLU A 290 6.49 -5.89 -17.23
C GLU A 290 7.65 -6.49 -16.47
N ARG A 291 8.83 -6.57 -17.11
CA ARG A 291 10.06 -7.06 -16.48
C ARG A 291 10.39 -6.34 -15.17
N TRP A 292 10.12 -5.05 -15.08
CA TRP A 292 10.45 -4.22 -13.91
C TRP A 292 9.23 -3.83 -13.06
N ARG A 293 8.01 -4.19 -13.49
CA ARG A 293 6.74 -3.80 -12.87
C ARG A 293 6.63 -4.18 -11.39
N VAL A 294 7.27 -5.28 -11.00
CA VAL A 294 7.25 -5.80 -9.62
C VAL A 294 7.79 -4.81 -8.59
N TYR A 295 8.64 -3.86 -8.98
CA TYR A 295 9.20 -2.86 -8.07
C TYR A 295 8.37 -1.57 -7.97
N LEU A 296 7.29 -1.45 -8.76
CA LEU A 296 6.44 -0.26 -8.74
C LEU A 296 5.73 -0.04 -7.40
N PRO A 297 5.18 -1.06 -6.72
CA PRO A 297 4.60 -0.86 -5.38
C PRO A 297 5.58 -0.20 -4.41
N ASN A 298 6.81 -0.73 -4.26
CA ASN A 298 7.83 -0.12 -3.40
C ASN A 298 8.26 1.28 -3.87
N TYR A 299 8.31 1.51 -5.18
CA TYR A 299 8.61 2.84 -5.72
C TYR A 299 7.51 3.86 -5.37
N PHE A 300 6.23 3.48 -5.41
CA PHE A 300 5.11 4.35 -5.08
C PHE A 300 4.93 4.53 -3.57
N ALA A 301 5.11 3.49 -2.76
CA ALA A 301 5.14 3.58 -1.30
C ALA A 301 6.17 4.62 -0.81
N LEU A 302 7.35 4.65 -1.43
CA LEU A 302 8.43 5.60 -1.11
C LEU A 302 8.04 7.08 -1.37
N ILE A 303 7.17 7.33 -2.35
CA ILE A 303 6.83 8.68 -2.83
C ILE A 303 5.40 9.11 -2.51
N GLY A 304 4.61 8.26 -1.87
CA GLY A 304 3.27 8.53 -1.39
C GLY A 304 2.19 7.69 -2.08
N GLU A 305 1.45 6.96 -1.25
CA GLU A 305 0.25 6.18 -1.59
C GLU A 305 -0.89 6.48 -0.61
N ASP A 306 -2.13 6.13 -0.97
CA ASP A 306 -3.29 6.18 -0.07
C ASP A 306 -3.39 4.94 0.84
N GLU A 307 -4.47 4.82 1.63
CA GLU A 307 -4.67 3.71 2.57
C GLU A 307 -4.81 2.35 1.87
N GLU A 308 -5.23 2.35 0.61
CA GLU A 308 -5.36 1.18 -0.25
C GLU A 308 -4.05 0.79 -0.96
N GLY A 309 -2.99 1.59 -0.78
CA GLY A 309 -1.70 1.42 -1.45
C GLY A 309 -1.70 1.91 -2.90
N ASP A 310 -2.63 2.78 -3.27
CA ASP A 310 -2.72 3.36 -4.59
C ASP A 310 -1.89 4.65 -4.73
N PRO A 311 -1.20 4.87 -5.87
CA PRO A 311 -0.36 6.04 -6.08
C PRO A 311 -1.10 7.37 -5.93
N LEU A 312 -0.54 8.29 -5.14
CA LEU A 312 -1.02 9.66 -5.10
C LEU A 312 -0.64 10.43 -6.38
N PRO A 313 -1.39 11.47 -6.78
CA PRO A 313 -1.01 12.35 -7.88
C PRO A 313 0.30 13.09 -7.58
N LEU A 314 1.28 13.04 -8.49
CA LEU A 314 2.61 13.62 -8.30
C LEU A 314 3.01 14.57 -9.45
N PRO A 315 3.87 15.57 -9.18
CA PRO A 315 4.46 16.39 -10.24
C PRO A 315 5.28 15.55 -11.22
N ALA A 316 5.12 15.80 -12.52
CA ALA A 316 5.85 15.07 -13.57
C ALA A 316 7.38 15.14 -13.43
N SER A 317 7.91 16.19 -12.77
CA SER A 317 9.34 16.34 -12.47
C SER A 317 9.90 15.20 -11.61
N VAL A 318 9.10 14.62 -10.72
CA VAL A 318 9.51 13.52 -9.85
C VAL A 318 9.85 12.28 -10.68
N HIS A 319 8.93 11.84 -11.53
CA HIS A 319 9.12 10.66 -12.38
C HIS A 319 10.17 10.92 -13.48
N ARG A 320 10.18 12.12 -14.08
CA ARG A 320 11.20 12.51 -15.06
C ARG A 320 12.60 12.52 -14.44
N GLY A 321 12.74 13.00 -13.21
CA GLY A 321 13.99 12.96 -12.46
C GLY A 321 14.41 11.52 -12.13
N ALA A 322 13.48 10.72 -11.59
CA ALA A 322 13.70 9.32 -11.21
C ALA A 322 14.26 8.49 -12.38
N PHE A 323 13.67 8.66 -13.57
CA PHE A 323 14.00 7.93 -14.80
C PHE A 323 14.72 8.79 -15.83
N ARG A 324 15.58 9.72 -15.41
CA ARG A 324 16.32 10.61 -16.33
C ARG A 324 17.20 9.87 -17.36
N LEU A 325 17.64 8.65 -17.06
CA LEU A 325 18.39 7.80 -17.99
C LEU A 325 17.48 6.99 -18.93
N GLY A 326 16.17 7.09 -18.77
CA GLY A 326 15.16 6.22 -19.37
C GLY A 326 14.85 4.99 -18.54
N TRP A 327 13.67 4.42 -18.77
CA TRP A 327 13.13 3.31 -17.97
C TRP A 327 14.11 2.15 -17.82
N ARG A 328 14.56 1.62 -18.96
CA ARG A 328 15.43 0.45 -19.01
C ARG A 328 16.77 0.70 -18.32
N ALA A 329 17.46 1.77 -18.70
CA ALA A 329 18.79 2.06 -18.17
C ALA A 329 18.74 2.33 -16.65
N THR A 330 17.72 3.02 -16.15
CA THR A 330 17.57 3.26 -14.71
C THR A 330 17.45 1.93 -13.95
N TRP A 331 16.53 1.05 -14.35
CA TRP A 331 16.31 -0.21 -13.64
C TRP A 331 17.48 -1.19 -13.77
N GLU A 332 18.03 -1.37 -14.97
CA GLU A 332 19.17 -2.27 -15.19
C GLU A 332 20.41 -1.82 -14.40
N ASN A 333 20.70 -0.52 -14.37
CA ASN A 333 21.82 0.00 -13.60
C ASN A 333 21.56 -0.10 -12.09
N ALA A 334 20.32 0.07 -11.65
CA ALA A 334 19.96 -0.08 -10.25
C ALA A 334 20.15 -1.53 -9.80
N ALA A 335 19.58 -2.48 -10.52
CA ALA A 335 19.69 -3.90 -10.20
C ALA A 335 21.15 -4.39 -10.26
N ARG A 336 21.91 -3.95 -11.26
CA ARG A 336 23.34 -4.31 -11.39
C ARG A 336 24.16 -3.82 -10.20
N ARG A 337 23.86 -2.63 -9.68
CA ARG A 337 24.64 -2.00 -8.61
C ARG A 337 24.19 -2.43 -7.21
N PHE A 338 22.89 -2.49 -6.97
CA PHE A 338 22.31 -2.66 -5.63
C PHE A 338 21.69 -4.06 -5.42
N GLY A 339 21.67 -4.91 -6.46
CA GLY A 339 21.12 -6.26 -6.38
C GLY A 339 19.59 -6.27 -6.32
N ASN A 340 19.03 -6.90 -5.29
CA ASN A 340 17.57 -6.95 -5.13
C ASN A 340 17.04 -5.56 -4.73
N LEU A 341 16.21 -4.98 -5.59
CA LEU A 341 15.70 -3.63 -5.38
C LEU A 341 14.59 -3.52 -4.34
N HIS A 342 13.95 -4.62 -3.91
CA HIS A 342 12.97 -4.57 -2.82
C HIS A 342 13.57 -4.04 -1.51
N PRO A 343 14.60 -4.69 -0.93
CA PRO A 343 15.24 -4.17 0.27
C PRO A 343 15.94 -2.83 0.00
N ALA A 344 16.58 -2.65 -1.16
CA ALA A 344 17.28 -1.39 -1.45
C ALA A 344 16.35 -0.17 -1.51
N LEU A 345 15.12 -0.33 -2.01
CA LEU A 345 14.10 0.72 -1.99
C LEU A 345 13.57 0.94 -0.57
N ALA A 346 13.36 -0.12 0.22
CA ALA A 346 12.94 0.00 1.61
C ALA A 346 14.00 0.70 2.49
N ASP A 347 15.28 0.39 2.29
CA ASP A 347 16.41 1.03 2.97
C ASP A 347 16.49 2.54 2.67
N CYS A 348 15.81 3.05 1.63
CA CYS A 348 15.73 4.49 1.40
C CYS A 348 14.97 5.22 2.51
N ASP A 349 14.01 4.57 3.20
CA ASP A 349 13.23 5.20 4.27
C ASP A 349 14.09 5.52 5.49
N ASP A 350 15.03 4.65 5.86
CA ASP A 350 15.98 4.91 6.95
C ASP A 350 16.85 6.13 6.64
N PHE A 351 17.35 6.20 5.41
CA PHE A 351 18.15 7.33 4.95
C PHE A 351 17.33 8.62 4.92
N LEU A 352 16.11 8.60 4.36
CA LEU A 352 15.25 9.76 4.28
C LEU A 352 14.77 10.21 5.66
N THR A 353 14.61 9.29 6.60
CA THR A 353 14.38 9.57 8.02
C THR A 353 15.56 10.34 8.63
N ALA A 354 16.80 9.91 8.38
CA ALA A 354 17.98 10.64 8.83
C ALA A 354 18.07 12.05 8.19
N VAL A 355 17.73 12.18 6.90
CA VAL A 355 17.65 13.50 6.22
C VAL A 355 16.56 14.37 6.84
N ARG A 356 15.37 13.82 7.12
CA ARG A 356 14.28 14.55 7.79
C ARG A 356 14.72 15.07 9.14
N ASP A 357 15.39 14.24 9.93
CA ASP A 357 15.82 14.59 11.28
C ASP A 357 16.96 15.63 11.23
N HIS A 358 17.89 15.49 10.29
CA HIS A 358 18.89 16.52 9.98
C HIS A 358 18.23 17.86 9.61
N LEU A 359 17.22 17.85 8.75
CA LEU A 359 16.48 19.04 8.36
C LEU A 359 15.65 19.62 9.50
N ALA A 360 15.11 18.80 10.40
CA ALA A 360 14.42 19.30 11.59
C ALA A 360 15.36 20.18 12.42
N VAL A 361 16.59 19.71 12.66
CA VAL A 361 17.63 20.46 13.37
C VAL A 361 18.04 21.70 12.59
N ARG A 362 18.38 21.58 11.30
CA ARG A 362 18.83 22.69 10.45
C ARG A 362 17.75 23.77 10.31
N MET A 363 16.48 23.39 10.28
CA MET A 363 15.34 24.30 10.15
C MET A 363 14.81 24.80 11.52
N LYS A 364 15.41 24.36 12.63
CA LYS A 364 14.97 24.66 14.01
C LYS A 364 13.51 24.29 14.28
N ARG A 365 12.99 23.27 13.58
CA ARG A 365 11.59 22.81 13.64
C ARG A 365 11.47 21.50 14.41
N ARG A 366 10.29 21.24 14.98
CA ARG A 366 9.98 19.96 15.67
C ARG A 366 10.07 18.75 14.74
N ARG A 367 9.63 18.90 13.49
CA ARG A 367 9.67 17.85 12.47
C ARG A 367 10.20 18.44 11.18
N GLY A 368 11.03 17.66 10.50
CA GLY A 368 11.42 17.95 9.12
C GLY A 368 10.25 17.70 8.15
N PRO A 369 10.48 17.92 6.84
CA PRO A 369 9.47 17.64 5.82
C PRO A 369 9.02 16.17 5.84
N ARG A 370 7.81 15.90 5.35
CA ARG A 370 7.31 14.52 5.19
C ARG A 370 8.28 13.68 4.35
N ILE A 371 8.45 12.40 4.70
CA ILE A 371 9.44 11.51 4.10
C ILE A 371 9.18 11.35 2.59
N GLU A 372 7.91 11.21 2.21
CA GLU A 372 7.46 11.04 0.84
C GLU A 372 7.82 12.28 0.00
N ARG A 373 7.65 13.48 0.57
CA ARG A 373 8.05 14.75 -0.05
C ARG A 373 9.57 14.84 -0.23
N LEU A 374 10.34 14.35 0.74
CA LEU A 374 11.81 14.27 0.62
C LEU A 374 12.21 13.29 -0.48
N ALA A 375 11.58 12.12 -0.55
CA ALA A 375 11.81 11.15 -1.61
C ALA A 375 11.52 11.74 -3.00
N GLN A 376 10.36 12.38 -3.15
CA GLN A 376 9.96 13.07 -4.39
C GLN A 376 11.01 14.11 -4.83
N ALA A 377 11.45 14.96 -3.90
CA ALA A 377 12.47 15.98 -4.15
C ALA A 377 13.82 15.35 -4.54
N TRP A 378 14.22 14.30 -3.84
CA TRP A 378 15.47 13.59 -4.12
C TRP A 378 15.45 12.93 -5.50
N LEU A 379 14.33 12.30 -5.87
CA LEU A 379 14.12 11.71 -7.19
C LEU A 379 14.12 12.77 -8.29
N ALA A 380 13.45 13.90 -8.08
CA ALA A 380 13.45 15.01 -9.03
C ALA A 380 14.87 15.53 -9.30
N CYS A 381 15.64 15.76 -8.22
CA CYS A 381 16.97 16.39 -8.30
C CYS A 381 18.09 15.42 -8.69
N HIS A 382 18.09 14.21 -8.12
CA HIS A 382 19.22 13.27 -8.18
C HIS A 382 18.89 11.94 -8.86
N GLY A 383 17.61 11.67 -9.15
CA GLY A 383 17.15 10.44 -9.79
C GLY A 383 17.18 9.21 -8.87
N LEU A 384 16.61 8.09 -9.34
CA LEU A 384 16.47 6.87 -8.54
C LEU A 384 17.82 6.28 -8.12
N LEU A 385 18.77 6.21 -9.06
CA LEU A 385 20.15 5.78 -8.75
C LEU A 385 20.83 6.69 -7.75
N GLY A 386 20.54 7.99 -7.78
CA GLY A 386 21.11 8.97 -6.86
C GLY A 386 20.58 8.81 -5.43
N LEU A 387 19.30 8.47 -5.28
CA LEU A 387 18.68 8.16 -3.99
C LEU A 387 19.23 6.83 -3.42
N LEU A 388 19.22 5.75 -4.20
CA LEU A 388 19.78 4.46 -3.79
C LEU A 388 21.26 4.58 -3.40
N ALA A 389 22.06 5.32 -4.19
CA ALA A 389 23.46 5.56 -3.87
C ALA A 389 23.66 6.46 -2.64
N ALA A 390 22.70 7.33 -2.29
CA ALA A 390 22.74 8.12 -1.07
C ALA A 390 22.42 7.25 0.14
N SER A 391 21.38 6.41 0.06
CA SER A 391 21.05 5.46 1.12
C SER A 391 22.18 4.46 1.37
N GLU A 392 22.74 3.82 0.33
CA GLU A 392 23.88 2.89 0.45
C GLU A 392 25.09 3.55 1.13
N ARG A 393 25.41 4.80 0.74
CA ARG A 393 26.52 5.54 1.37
C ARG A 393 26.25 5.83 2.83
N TRP A 394 25.05 6.30 3.16
CA TRP A 394 24.69 6.62 4.54
C TRP A 394 24.76 5.38 5.42
N HIS A 395 24.21 4.24 4.97
CA HIS A 395 24.31 2.96 5.67
C HIS A 395 25.76 2.54 5.94
N ARG A 396 26.66 2.78 4.99
CA ARG A 396 28.07 2.41 5.09
C ARG A 396 28.91 3.37 5.95
N LEU A 397 28.60 4.66 5.93
CA LEU A 397 29.45 5.71 6.52
C LEU A 397 28.90 6.26 7.84
N ARG A 398 27.64 6.00 8.17
CA ARG A 398 27.04 6.54 9.39
C ARG A 398 27.88 6.13 10.62
N PRO A 399 28.13 7.07 11.56
CA PRO A 399 28.83 6.75 12.79
C PRO A 399 28.16 5.58 13.50
N HIS A 400 28.94 4.59 13.90
CA HIS A 400 28.48 3.58 14.83
C HIS A 400 28.27 4.27 16.19
N ILE A 401 27.02 4.37 16.63
CA ILE A 401 26.71 4.81 17.99
C ILE A 401 26.95 3.59 18.87
N ASP A 402 28.02 3.63 19.66
CA ASP A 402 28.35 2.58 20.60
C ASP A 402 27.17 2.38 21.57
N PRO A 403 26.57 1.18 21.63
CA PRO A 403 25.45 0.88 22.53
C PRO A 403 25.80 1.09 24.01
N THR A 404 27.09 1.20 24.37
CA THR A 404 27.58 1.41 25.74
C THR A 404 27.51 2.86 26.22
N LEU A 405 27.20 3.83 25.34
CA LEU A 405 26.90 5.22 25.70
C LEU A 405 25.47 5.35 26.25
N VAL A 406 25.21 4.63 27.34
CA VAL A 406 23.98 4.67 28.15
C VAL A 406 24.21 5.69 29.27
N PRO A 407 23.31 6.69 29.47
CA PRO A 407 23.43 7.61 30.60
C PRO A 407 23.52 6.85 31.93
N PRO A 408 24.34 7.30 32.92
CA PRO A 408 24.44 6.61 34.20
C PRO A 408 23.06 6.45 34.88
N GLY A 409 22.72 5.22 35.29
CA GLY A 409 21.43 4.92 35.96
C GLY A 409 20.23 4.73 35.01
N PHE A 410 20.49 4.59 33.71
CA PHE A 410 19.48 4.39 32.67
C PHE A 410 19.14 2.90 32.46
N ALA A 411 18.69 2.28 33.54
CA ALA A 411 18.20 0.90 33.60
C ALA A 411 16.81 0.85 34.25
N LEU A 412 15.95 -0.03 33.75
CA LEU A 412 14.63 -0.27 34.31
C LEU A 412 14.73 -1.02 35.65
N PRO A 413 13.94 -0.67 36.67
CA PRO A 413 13.77 -1.53 37.84
C PRO A 413 13.13 -2.86 37.40
N ALA A 414 13.68 -3.96 37.89
CA ALA A 414 13.17 -5.28 37.57
C ALA A 414 11.83 -5.55 38.27
N VAL A 415 10.87 -6.14 37.53
CA VAL A 415 9.64 -6.68 38.13
C VAL A 415 9.85 -8.13 38.54
N LEU A 416 10.47 -8.91 37.65
CA LEU A 416 10.78 -10.31 37.87
C LEU A 416 12.28 -10.60 37.76
N ASP A 417 13.02 -9.77 37.00
CA ASP A 417 14.46 -9.91 36.72
C ASP A 417 14.77 -11.16 35.87
N ALA A 418 14.75 -12.34 36.49
CA ALA A 418 14.97 -13.60 35.81
C ALA A 418 14.09 -14.72 36.39
N PHE A 419 13.79 -15.69 35.55
CA PHE A 419 13.08 -16.91 35.90
C PHE A 419 13.78 -18.12 35.28
N GLU A 420 14.06 -19.14 36.08
CA GLU A 420 14.60 -20.42 35.62
C GLU A 420 13.86 -21.59 36.27
N ALA A 421 13.40 -22.54 35.46
CA ALA A 421 12.77 -23.77 35.92
C ALA A 421 13.00 -24.91 34.92
N GLY A 422 14.01 -25.74 35.17
CA GLY A 422 14.45 -26.79 34.25
C GLY A 422 15.05 -26.19 32.98
N GLU A 423 14.54 -26.61 31.80
CA GLU A 423 14.97 -26.07 30.50
C GLU A 423 14.30 -24.73 30.13
N ARG A 424 13.42 -24.19 30.98
CA ARG A 424 12.70 -22.94 30.75
C ARG A 424 13.42 -21.79 31.43
N ARG A 425 13.72 -20.75 30.67
CA ARG A 425 14.38 -19.52 31.13
C ARG A 425 13.64 -18.30 30.60
N ALA A 426 13.51 -17.29 31.43
CA ALA A 426 13.08 -15.96 31.02
C ALA A 426 13.97 -14.91 31.67
N ARG A 427 14.38 -13.89 30.91
CA ARG A 427 15.19 -12.77 31.40
C ARG A 427 14.56 -11.46 30.97
N GLU A 428 14.30 -10.58 31.93
CA GLU A 428 13.80 -9.23 31.69
C GLU A 428 14.90 -8.39 31.04
N LEU A 429 14.58 -7.67 29.95
CA LEU A 429 15.54 -6.85 29.23
C LEU A 429 15.49 -5.41 29.74
N LEU A 430 16.35 -5.12 30.72
CA LEU A 430 16.29 -3.92 31.55
C LEU A 430 17.12 -2.74 31.03
N THR A 431 17.93 -2.93 29.99
CA THR A 431 18.81 -1.90 29.43
C THR A 431 18.67 -1.83 27.91
N PRO A 432 19.02 -0.69 27.27
CA PRO A 432 19.01 -0.59 25.82
C PRO A 432 19.99 -1.58 25.17
N GLN A 433 21.13 -1.83 25.82
CA GLN A 433 22.12 -2.82 25.38
C GLN A 433 21.51 -4.22 25.34
N ALA A 434 20.82 -4.66 26.39
CA ALA A 434 20.22 -5.99 26.44
C ALA A 434 19.15 -6.20 25.35
N LEU A 435 18.40 -5.14 24.99
CA LEU A 435 17.46 -5.17 23.86
C LEU A 435 18.17 -5.25 22.52
N ALA A 436 19.25 -4.49 22.33
CA ALA A 436 20.02 -4.48 21.09
C ALA A 436 20.65 -5.86 20.83
N GLU A 437 21.27 -6.46 21.85
CA GLU A 437 21.86 -7.80 21.80
C GLU A 437 20.79 -8.87 21.49
N GLU A 438 19.60 -8.78 22.08
CA GLU A 438 18.49 -9.68 21.78
C GLU A 438 18.00 -9.52 20.33
N GLY A 439 17.83 -8.27 19.88
CA GLY A 439 17.43 -7.93 18.52
C GLY A 439 18.39 -8.48 17.47
N GLU A 440 19.70 -8.38 17.72
CA GLU A 440 20.74 -8.95 16.87
C GLU A 440 20.72 -10.49 16.90
N ALA A 441 20.64 -11.08 18.10
CA ALA A 441 20.66 -12.53 18.27
C ALA A 441 19.47 -13.23 17.60
N LEU A 442 18.27 -12.65 17.68
CA LEU A 442 17.06 -13.18 17.06
C LEU A 442 16.77 -12.62 15.66
N ARG A 443 17.57 -11.64 15.20
CA ARG A 443 17.39 -10.91 13.94
C ARG A 443 15.98 -10.38 13.76
N HIS A 444 15.50 -9.67 14.78
CA HIS A 444 14.14 -9.13 14.80
C HIS A 444 14.10 -7.77 15.51
N CYS A 445 12.99 -7.04 15.37
CA CYS A 445 12.97 -5.59 15.59
C CYS A 445 13.03 -5.11 17.05
N VAL A 446 13.19 -6.01 18.03
CA VAL A 446 13.11 -5.64 19.45
C VAL A 446 14.23 -4.71 19.92
N GLY A 447 15.36 -4.66 19.20
CA GLY A 447 16.46 -3.73 19.50
C GLY A 447 16.08 -2.25 19.46
N GLY A 448 14.96 -1.90 18.81
CA GLY A 448 14.41 -0.55 18.78
C GLY A 448 13.41 -0.23 19.90
N TYR A 449 13.09 -1.17 20.79
CA TYR A 449 11.90 -1.08 21.65
C TYR A 449 12.13 -0.36 22.99
N TRP A 450 13.29 0.27 23.17
CA TRP A 450 13.63 0.88 24.46
C TRP A 450 12.68 2.01 24.88
N ALA A 451 12.22 2.82 23.93
CA ALA A 451 11.24 3.87 24.18
C ALA A 451 9.92 3.32 24.74
N GLN A 452 9.49 2.16 24.26
CA GLN A 452 8.30 1.44 24.72
C GLN A 452 8.53 0.90 26.15
N CYS A 453 9.73 0.38 26.44
CA CYS A 453 10.06 -0.09 27.79
C CYS A 453 10.06 1.05 28.81
N VAL A 454 10.60 2.23 28.45
CA VAL A 454 10.53 3.44 29.29
C VAL A 454 9.08 3.92 29.47
N ALA A 455 8.25 3.83 28.44
CA ALA A 455 6.82 4.14 28.52
C ALA A 455 6.02 3.15 29.38
N GLY A 456 6.64 2.02 29.74
CA GLY A 456 6.15 1.09 30.74
C GLY A 456 6.04 -0.35 30.28
N ASP A 457 6.30 -0.67 29.01
CA ASP A 457 6.29 -2.06 28.54
C ASP A 457 7.39 -2.89 29.23
N ARG A 458 7.17 -4.21 29.29
CA ARG A 458 8.19 -5.17 29.69
C ARG A 458 8.48 -6.16 28.61
N ILE A 459 9.77 -6.36 28.37
CA ILE A 459 10.26 -7.25 27.34
C ILE A 459 11.10 -8.33 28.00
N PHE A 460 10.78 -9.58 27.68
CA PHE A 460 11.50 -10.75 28.18
C PHE A 460 12.08 -11.55 27.02
N SER A 461 13.37 -11.88 27.12
CA SER A 461 13.99 -12.97 26.36
C SER A 461 13.52 -14.28 26.98
N LEU A 462 12.90 -15.15 26.18
CA LEU A 462 12.43 -16.47 26.56
C LEU A 462 13.27 -17.55 25.89
N ALA A 463 13.55 -18.63 26.62
CA ALA A 463 14.14 -19.84 26.08
C ALA A 463 13.51 -21.07 26.71
N ALA A 464 13.10 -22.04 25.90
CA ALA A 464 12.59 -23.33 26.38
C ALA A 464 12.86 -24.42 25.34
N PHE A 465 13.37 -25.58 25.77
CA PHE A 465 13.52 -26.77 24.91
C PHE A 465 14.29 -26.51 23.59
N GLY A 466 15.32 -25.65 23.62
CA GLY A 466 16.12 -25.27 22.44
C GLY A 466 15.49 -24.20 21.54
N GLU A 467 14.28 -23.73 21.84
CA GLU A 467 13.62 -22.61 21.16
C GLU A 467 13.86 -21.30 21.93
N ARG A 468 13.95 -20.19 21.19
CA ARG A 468 14.06 -18.83 21.75
C ARG A 468 12.97 -17.94 21.19
N ALA A 469 12.49 -17.00 22.01
CA ALA A 469 11.51 -16.00 21.60
C ALA A 469 11.62 -14.76 22.46
N THR A 470 10.95 -13.69 22.07
CA THR A 470 10.81 -12.48 22.88
C THR A 470 9.35 -12.18 23.12
N ALA A 471 9.00 -11.92 24.37
CA ALA A 471 7.65 -11.57 24.81
C ALA A 471 7.61 -10.10 25.24
N GLN A 472 6.57 -9.39 24.82
CA GLN A 472 6.28 -8.01 25.22
C GLN A 472 4.98 -7.97 26.01
N TYR A 473 5.02 -7.35 27.18
CA TYR A 473 3.89 -7.16 28.08
C TYR A 473 3.61 -5.67 28.25
N HIS A 474 2.37 -5.27 28.00
CA HIS A 474 1.92 -3.89 28.10
C HIS A 474 1.26 -3.61 29.46
N PRO A 475 1.57 -2.51 30.15
CA PRO A 475 0.94 -2.14 31.41
C PRO A 475 -0.52 -1.70 31.20
N ARG A 476 -1.38 -2.05 32.16
CA ARG A 476 -2.77 -1.60 32.28
C ARG A 476 -2.99 -1.14 33.71
N VAL A 477 -3.31 0.14 33.87
CA VAL A 477 -3.64 0.74 35.17
C VAL A 477 -5.01 0.24 35.61
N LYS A 478 -5.12 -0.24 36.85
CA LYS A 478 -6.40 -0.49 37.52
C LYS A 478 -6.83 0.79 38.26
N PRO A 479 -7.85 1.53 37.78
CA PRO A 479 -8.24 2.81 38.36
C PRO A 479 -8.64 2.73 39.84
N GLU A 480 -9.10 1.57 40.29
CA GLU A 480 -9.67 1.34 41.62
C GLU A 480 -8.62 0.98 42.69
N ALA A 481 -7.39 0.63 42.30
CA ALA A 481 -6.41 0.01 43.21
C ALA A 481 -5.03 0.68 43.23
N ASP A 482 -4.83 1.73 42.42
CA ASP A 482 -3.53 2.39 42.20
C ASP A 482 -2.42 1.35 41.95
N ASP A 483 -2.74 0.34 41.11
CA ASP A 483 -1.86 -0.77 40.76
C ASP A 483 -1.87 -0.95 39.23
N THR A 484 -0.73 -1.38 38.69
CA THR A 484 -0.58 -1.66 37.26
C THR A 484 -0.45 -3.15 37.06
N VAL A 485 -1.22 -3.72 36.14
CA VAL A 485 -1.10 -5.13 35.71
C VAL A 485 -0.61 -5.19 34.28
N TYR A 486 0.19 -6.19 33.96
CA TYR A 486 0.79 -6.37 32.65
C TYR A 486 0.01 -7.40 31.84
N ARG A 487 -0.12 -7.18 30.54
CA ARG A 487 -0.74 -8.15 29.62
C ARG A 487 0.17 -8.50 28.46
N LEU A 488 0.28 -9.78 28.11
CA LEU A 488 1.00 -10.19 26.90
C LEU A 488 0.35 -9.56 25.66
N VAL A 489 1.13 -8.81 24.87
CA VAL A 489 0.66 -8.16 23.64
C VAL A 489 1.39 -8.62 22.39
N GLN A 490 2.62 -9.11 22.52
CA GLN A 490 3.38 -9.63 21.40
C GLN A 490 4.31 -10.75 21.86
N LEU A 491 4.42 -11.80 21.03
CA LEU A 491 5.30 -12.93 21.23
C LEU A 491 5.88 -13.33 19.86
N ARG A 492 7.22 -13.28 19.71
CA ARG A 492 7.89 -13.50 18.42
C ARG A 492 9.14 -14.35 18.56
N GLY A 493 9.32 -15.29 17.64
CA GLY A 493 10.56 -16.07 17.49
C GLY A 493 11.60 -15.37 16.61
N PRO A 494 12.69 -16.06 16.25
CA PRO A 494 13.70 -15.56 15.33
C PRO A 494 13.08 -15.07 14.01
N PHE A 495 13.62 -13.99 13.45
CA PHE A 495 13.11 -13.38 12.21
C PHE A 495 11.62 -12.97 12.26
N ASN A 496 11.11 -12.61 13.43
CA ASN A 496 9.68 -12.33 13.68
C ASN A 496 8.73 -13.52 13.40
N GLY A 497 9.25 -14.76 13.41
CA GLY A 497 8.46 -15.97 13.18
C GLY A 497 7.45 -16.30 14.29
N GLU A 498 6.55 -17.22 13.98
CA GLU A 498 5.64 -17.84 14.96
C GLU A 498 6.43 -18.71 15.96
N VAL A 499 5.82 -18.95 17.13
CA VAL A 499 6.44 -19.71 18.24
C VAL A 499 5.64 -20.96 18.55
N SER A 500 6.24 -21.92 19.25
CA SER A 500 5.52 -23.13 19.67
C SER A 500 4.56 -22.89 20.85
N PRO A 501 3.54 -23.75 21.04
CA PRO A 501 2.65 -23.70 22.21
C PRO A 501 3.38 -23.80 23.57
N ARG A 502 4.61 -24.32 23.59
CA ARG A 502 5.43 -24.42 24.81
C ARG A 502 5.99 -23.06 25.21
N ILE A 503 6.42 -22.27 24.23
CA ILE A 503 6.85 -20.88 24.45
C ILE A 503 5.66 -20.00 24.83
N GLU A 504 4.48 -20.21 24.22
CA GLU A 504 3.24 -19.53 24.63
C GLU A 504 2.88 -19.81 26.09
N THR A 505 2.97 -21.07 26.51
CA THR A 505 2.73 -21.46 27.91
C THR A 505 3.70 -20.77 28.87
N LEU A 506 4.99 -20.70 28.51
CA LEU A 506 5.99 -19.98 29.30
C LEU A 506 5.67 -18.48 29.36
N ALA A 507 5.29 -17.85 28.25
CA ALA A 507 4.94 -16.44 28.23
C ALA A 507 3.75 -16.12 29.17
N HIS A 508 2.71 -16.95 29.16
CA HIS A 508 1.60 -16.79 30.11
C HIS A 508 1.97 -17.09 31.57
N GLU A 509 2.93 -17.99 31.83
CA GLU A 509 3.46 -18.17 33.18
C GLU A 509 4.19 -16.91 33.67
N ILE A 510 5.01 -16.29 32.81
CA ILE A 510 5.68 -15.03 33.12
C ILE A 510 4.65 -13.93 33.36
N GLU A 511 3.60 -13.83 32.54
CA GLU A 511 2.47 -12.90 32.73
C GLU A 511 1.82 -13.07 34.12
N ALA A 512 1.58 -14.30 34.55
CA ALA A 512 1.01 -14.56 35.87
C ALA A 512 1.97 -14.14 37.00
N ARG A 513 3.28 -14.39 36.84
CA ARG A 513 4.31 -14.07 37.84
C ARG A 513 4.55 -12.57 37.99
N ILE A 514 4.64 -11.81 36.89
CA ILE A 514 4.80 -10.34 36.96
C ILE A 514 3.58 -9.67 37.62
N ASN A 515 2.42 -10.31 37.52
CA ASN A 515 1.16 -9.84 38.12
C ASN A 515 0.87 -10.42 39.51
N ALA A 516 1.77 -11.24 40.07
CA ALA A 516 1.55 -11.84 41.40
C ALA A 516 1.38 -10.73 42.48
N PRO A 517 0.51 -10.94 43.50
CA PRO A 517 0.27 -9.94 44.54
C PRO A 517 1.55 -9.49 45.26
N GLU A 518 2.44 -10.43 45.58
CA GLU A 518 3.76 -10.18 46.17
C GLU A 518 4.69 -9.30 45.31
N ARG A 519 4.38 -9.09 44.01
CA ARG A 519 5.16 -8.23 43.11
C ARG A 519 4.68 -6.79 43.03
N ARG A 520 3.66 -6.41 43.81
CA ARG A 520 3.09 -5.06 43.80
C ARG A 520 4.14 -3.97 44.06
N ALA A 521 5.04 -4.18 45.02
CA ALA A 521 6.09 -3.21 45.34
C ALA A 521 7.05 -2.97 44.16
N GLN A 522 7.44 -4.03 43.44
CA GLN A 522 8.30 -3.92 42.26
C GLN A 522 7.57 -3.24 41.09
N ARG A 523 6.29 -3.53 40.89
CA ARG A 523 5.48 -2.81 39.88
C ARG A 523 5.35 -1.32 40.20
N TRP A 524 5.23 -0.97 41.47
CA TRP A 524 5.21 0.41 41.94
C TRP A 524 6.54 1.13 41.70
N ALA A 525 7.67 0.50 42.03
CA ALA A 525 9.01 1.06 41.81
C ALA A 525 9.28 1.42 40.34
N VAL A 526 8.69 0.68 39.40
CA VAL A 526 8.78 1.00 37.97
C VAL A 526 8.02 2.29 37.66
N LEU A 527 6.79 2.42 38.17
CA LEU A 527 5.97 3.61 37.93
C LEU A 527 6.66 4.86 38.47
N GLU A 528 7.30 4.77 39.63
CA GLU A 528 8.11 5.86 40.19
C GLU A 528 9.35 6.17 39.34
N ALA A 529 10.04 5.13 38.84
CA ALA A 529 11.21 5.32 37.98
C ALA A 529 10.87 5.90 36.60
N ARG A 530 9.64 5.73 36.12
CA ARG A 530 9.17 6.17 34.81
C ARG A 530 9.45 7.65 34.55
N GLY A 531 9.10 8.53 35.49
CA GLY A 531 9.29 9.99 35.30
C GLY A 531 10.76 10.38 35.09
N ARG A 532 11.68 9.79 35.87
CA ARG A 532 13.13 10.01 35.73
C ARG A 532 13.68 9.39 34.45
N LEU A 533 13.24 8.18 34.11
CA LEU A 533 13.68 7.48 32.90
C LEU A 533 13.13 8.14 31.63
N GLU A 534 11.93 8.72 31.65
CA GLU A 534 11.38 9.49 30.52
C GLU A 534 12.22 10.75 30.23
N VAL A 535 12.75 11.41 31.27
CA VAL A 535 13.67 12.55 31.12
C VAL A 535 15.03 12.09 30.57
N ALA A 536 15.63 11.07 31.15
CA ALA A 536 16.91 10.53 30.66
C ALA A 536 16.80 9.92 29.25
N GLU A 537 15.64 9.36 28.89
CA GLU A 537 15.32 8.88 27.54
C GLU A 537 15.18 10.05 26.56
N LEU A 538 14.59 11.16 26.99
CA LEU A 538 14.53 12.37 26.19
C LEU A 538 15.94 12.93 25.93
N GLU A 539 16.79 13.00 26.96
CA GLU A 539 18.19 13.45 26.85
C GLU A 539 19.02 12.50 25.97
N TRP A 540 18.85 11.18 26.13
CA TRP A 540 19.52 10.18 25.29
C TRP A 540 19.04 10.21 23.84
N ARG A 541 17.74 10.41 23.61
CA ARG A 541 17.19 10.67 22.27
C ARG A 541 17.73 11.97 21.67
N GLN A 542 17.91 13.03 22.45
CA GLN A 542 18.50 14.29 21.98
C GLN A 542 19.97 14.12 21.60
N ALA A 543 20.76 13.40 22.41
CA ALA A 543 22.13 13.03 22.10
C ALA A 543 22.22 12.11 20.85
N ARG A 544 21.30 11.14 20.73
CA ARG A 544 21.17 10.31 19.51
C ARG A 544 20.68 11.10 18.31
N GLN A 545 19.83 12.11 18.46
CA GLN A 545 19.41 12.99 17.36
C GLN A 545 20.58 13.82 16.84
N GLN A 546 21.46 14.30 17.72
CA GLN A 546 22.70 14.97 17.30
C GLN A 546 23.65 14.02 16.55
N ALA A 547 23.72 12.75 16.95
CA ALA A 547 24.48 11.71 16.23
C ALA A 547 23.78 11.20 14.94
N ALA A 548 22.45 11.16 14.91
CA ALA A 548 21.61 10.68 13.79
C ALA A 548 21.37 11.74 12.71
N ALA A 549 21.52 13.02 13.04
CA ALA A 549 21.57 14.13 12.08
C ALA A 549 22.89 14.17 11.29
N TRP A 550 23.80 13.22 11.50
CA TRP A 550 25.01 13.12 10.70
C TRP A 550 24.68 12.75 9.25
N LEU A 551 25.13 13.57 8.31
CA LEU A 551 25.13 13.30 6.88
C LEU A 551 26.54 13.48 6.34
N ASP A 552 26.94 12.66 5.37
CA ASP A 552 28.25 12.84 4.74
C ASP A 552 28.29 14.11 3.88
N ALA A 553 29.50 14.65 3.62
CA ALA A 553 29.68 15.90 2.89
C ALA A 553 29.06 15.91 1.47
N LYS A 554 28.95 14.74 0.81
CA LYS A 554 28.29 14.65 -0.49
C LYS A 554 26.78 14.77 -0.33
N THR A 555 26.21 14.11 0.68
CA THR A 555 24.79 14.21 1.00
C THR A 555 24.41 15.65 1.37
N HIS A 556 25.24 16.37 2.12
CA HIS A 556 25.05 17.81 2.36
C HIS A 556 24.96 18.64 1.06
N ARG A 557 25.86 18.43 0.10
CA ARG A 557 25.78 19.14 -1.19
C ARG A 557 24.54 18.78 -1.99
N GLN A 558 24.11 17.51 -1.96
CA GLN A 558 22.89 17.07 -2.63
C GLN A 558 21.64 17.69 -2.01
N LEU A 559 21.66 17.93 -0.69
CA LEU A 559 20.55 18.49 0.07
C LEU A 559 20.19 19.92 -0.35
N GLU A 560 21.15 20.73 -0.83
CA GLU A 560 20.86 22.10 -1.26
C GLU A 560 19.87 22.13 -2.43
N ALA A 561 20.06 21.29 -3.45
CA ALA A 561 19.10 21.17 -4.57
C ALA A 561 17.73 20.63 -4.11
N VAL A 562 17.73 19.76 -3.10
CA VAL A 562 16.48 19.22 -2.51
C VAL A 562 15.73 20.31 -1.76
N LEU A 563 16.42 21.16 -0.99
CA LEU A 563 15.83 22.31 -0.29
C LEU A 563 15.26 23.34 -1.27
N GLU A 564 15.98 23.62 -2.35
CA GLU A 564 15.52 24.51 -3.43
C GLU A 564 14.23 23.96 -4.06
N TRP A 565 14.19 22.68 -4.42
CA TRP A 565 12.99 22.04 -4.99
C TRP A 565 11.81 22.01 -4.01
N LEU A 566 12.07 21.89 -2.71
CA LEU A 566 11.06 21.94 -1.65
C LEU A 566 10.64 23.36 -1.27
N GLU A 567 11.29 24.38 -1.84
CA GLU A 567 11.10 25.79 -1.49
C GLU A 567 11.31 26.05 0.01
N LEU A 568 12.33 25.40 0.60
CA LEU A 568 12.65 25.49 2.01
C LEU A 568 13.91 26.34 2.24
N THR A 569 13.75 27.43 2.97
CA THR A 569 14.86 28.30 3.38
C THR A 569 15.21 28.07 4.85
N PRO A 570 16.47 27.70 5.17
CA PRO A 570 16.94 27.63 6.55
C PRO A 570 16.77 28.98 7.26
N PRO A 571 16.39 29.01 8.54
CA PRO A 571 16.28 30.24 9.30
C PRO A 571 17.66 30.86 9.55
N CYS A 572 17.70 32.16 9.82
CA CYS A 572 18.94 32.87 10.18
C CYS A 572 19.54 32.31 11.49
N PRO A 573 20.86 32.45 11.72
CA PRO A 573 21.56 31.87 12.88
C PRO A 573 21.00 32.30 14.25
N GLU A 574 20.39 33.48 14.33
CA GLU A 574 19.79 34.05 15.53
C GLU A 574 18.52 33.29 15.97
N VAL A 575 17.92 32.52 15.07
CA VAL A 575 16.72 31.73 15.35
C VAL A 575 17.07 30.48 16.14
N LEU A 576 16.46 30.37 17.32
CA LEU A 576 16.60 29.25 18.23
C LEU A 576 15.52 28.18 18.01
N LEU A 577 14.29 28.60 17.72
CA LEU A 577 13.14 27.70 17.58
C LEU A 577 12.11 28.25 16.59
N CYS A 578 11.57 27.37 15.74
CA CYS A 578 10.37 27.60 14.93
C CYS A 578 9.37 26.47 15.20
N ASP A 579 8.21 26.77 15.78
CA ASP A 579 7.21 25.75 16.11
C ASP A 579 5.80 26.34 16.23
N TYR A 580 4.77 25.50 16.35
CA TYR A 580 3.40 25.95 16.60
C TYR A 580 3.13 26.20 18.08
N ILE A 581 2.20 27.11 18.38
CA ILE A 581 1.76 27.38 19.76
C ILE A 581 0.98 26.16 20.29
N ALA A 582 1.50 25.52 21.33
CA ALA A 582 0.82 24.42 22.00
C ALA A 582 -0.34 24.93 22.87
N GLY A 583 -1.47 24.24 22.79
CA GLY A 583 -2.67 24.57 23.56
C GLY A 583 -3.41 25.82 23.06
N TYR A 584 -3.11 26.30 21.85
CA TYR A 584 -3.72 27.49 21.25
C TYR A 584 -5.26 27.50 21.31
N GLN A 585 -5.87 26.33 21.13
CA GLN A 585 -7.33 26.14 21.17
C GLN A 585 -7.95 26.17 22.57
N TYR A 586 -7.15 26.03 23.64
CA TYR A 586 -7.62 25.95 25.03
C TYR A 586 -7.40 27.26 25.80
N HIS A 587 -6.86 28.28 25.13
CA HIS A 587 -6.55 29.59 25.70
C HIS A 587 -7.18 30.71 24.86
N ASP A 588 -6.77 31.96 25.09
CA ASP A 588 -7.38 33.14 24.47
C ASP A 588 -7.13 33.22 22.96
N GLY A 589 -6.31 32.32 22.40
CA GLY A 589 -5.93 32.29 20.99
C GLY A 589 -7.12 32.30 20.02
N ALA A 590 -8.17 31.52 20.30
CA ALA A 590 -9.37 31.52 19.47
C ALA A 590 -10.15 32.85 19.54
N ALA A 591 -10.14 33.54 20.68
CA ALA A 591 -10.86 34.79 20.89
C ALA A 591 -10.15 35.99 20.23
N VAL A 592 -8.81 35.94 20.11
CA VAL A 592 -8.01 37.03 19.52
C VAL A 592 -7.55 36.75 18.08
N LYS A 593 -7.99 35.64 17.47
CA LYS A 593 -7.56 35.17 16.13
C LYS A 593 -7.60 36.26 15.06
N ASP A 594 -8.67 37.06 15.01
CA ASP A 594 -8.87 38.10 13.99
C ASP A 594 -7.91 39.31 14.15
N GLY A 595 -7.32 39.46 15.34
CA GLY A 595 -6.35 40.51 15.65
C GLY A 595 -4.89 40.13 15.40
N LEU A 596 -4.58 38.82 15.33
CA LEU A 596 -3.20 38.33 15.17
C LEU A 596 -2.68 38.57 13.76
N ARG A 597 -1.46 39.08 13.66
CA ARG A 597 -0.77 39.26 12.37
C ARG A 597 0.60 38.60 12.37
N VAL A 598 1.02 38.14 11.19
CA VAL A 598 2.40 37.70 10.97
C VAL A 598 3.34 38.87 11.29
N GLY A 599 4.36 38.60 12.10
CA GLY A 599 5.33 39.57 12.59
C GLY A 599 5.05 40.11 14.00
N ASP A 600 3.85 39.88 14.56
CA ASP A 600 3.49 40.36 15.90
C ASP A 600 4.43 39.83 16.98
N ALA A 601 4.82 40.70 17.91
CA ALA A 601 5.67 40.35 19.03
C ALA A 601 4.91 39.57 20.10
N LEU A 602 5.59 38.56 20.66
CA LEU A 602 5.09 37.72 21.75
C LEU A 602 6.02 37.81 22.95
N SER A 603 5.44 37.81 24.15
CA SER A 603 6.18 37.71 25.40
C SER A 603 6.40 36.25 25.76
N LEU A 604 7.64 35.90 26.11
CA LEU A 604 8.00 34.58 26.65
C LEU A 604 7.97 34.67 28.18
N VAL A 605 7.07 33.93 28.83
CA VAL A 605 6.90 33.94 30.28
C VAL A 605 7.24 32.55 30.84
N ARG A 606 8.26 32.48 31.70
CA ARG A 606 8.64 31.22 32.35
C ARG A 606 7.67 30.85 33.48
N GLU A 607 7.25 29.58 33.53
CA GLU A 607 6.38 29.04 34.59
C GLU A 607 7.02 27.79 35.25
N PRO A 608 8.07 27.95 36.09
CA PRO A 608 8.80 26.82 36.69
C PRO A 608 7.96 25.96 37.65
N ASP A 609 6.89 26.53 38.20
CA ASP A 609 5.96 25.87 39.13
C ASP A 609 4.73 25.27 38.42
N ASN A 610 4.74 25.19 37.09
CA ASN A 610 3.63 24.60 36.35
C ASN A 610 3.49 23.10 36.71
N PRO A 611 2.29 22.64 37.13
CA PRO A 611 2.10 21.29 37.66
C PRO A 611 2.24 20.19 36.60
N HIS A 612 2.17 20.54 35.31
CA HIS A 612 2.25 19.59 34.20
C HIS A 612 3.64 19.55 33.53
N ASP A 613 4.37 20.66 33.56
CA ASP A 613 5.68 20.79 32.90
C ASP A 613 6.53 21.90 33.54
N ARG A 614 7.56 21.52 34.30
CA ARG A 614 8.46 22.48 34.97
C ARG A 614 9.31 23.32 34.00
N LEU A 615 9.37 22.94 32.72
CA LEU A 615 10.08 23.69 31.67
C LEU A 615 9.13 24.59 30.87
N ALA A 616 7.88 24.74 31.30
CA ALA A 616 6.86 25.50 30.59
C ALA A 616 7.29 26.96 30.32
N VAL A 617 7.20 27.34 29.04
CA VAL A 617 7.35 28.72 28.57
C VAL A 617 6.04 29.13 27.91
N ARG A 618 5.32 30.04 28.56
CA ARG A 618 4.04 30.59 28.08
C ARG A 618 4.30 31.68 27.05
N LEU A 619 3.41 31.76 26.06
CA LEU A 619 3.40 32.77 25.01
C LEU A 619 2.19 33.70 25.18
N ASP A 620 2.47 34.98 25.42
CA ASP A 620 1.43 36.01 25.56
C ASP A 620 1.51 37.02 24.39
N TRP A 621 0.35 37.42 23.86
CA TRP A 621 0.20 38.49 22.86
C TRP A 621 -0.65 39.61 23.45
N GLN A 622 -0.07 40.81 23.60
CA GLN A 622 -0.75 41.97 24.20
C GLN A 622 -1.44 41.67 25.56
N GLY A 623 -0.85 40.78 26.36
CA GLY A 623 -1.40 40.34 27.65
C GLY A 623 -2.39 39.16 27.57
N HIS A 624 -2.79 38.72 26.37
CA HIS A 624 -3.61 37.53 26.17
C HIS A 624 -2.75 36.28 26.09
N LYS A 625 -3.11 35.24 26.86
CA LYS A 625 -2.41 33.97 26.85
C LYS A 625 -2.78 33.22 25.58
N LEU A 626 -1.83 33.09 24.66
CA LEU A 626 -2.04 32.30 23.44
C LEU A 626 -1.79 30.81 23.68
N GLY A 627 -0.87 30.47 24.59
CA GLY A 627 -0.55 29.09 24.91
C GLY A 627 0.90 28.94 25.35
N TYR A 628 1.55 27.86 24.94
CA TYR A 628 2.90 27.49 25.39
C TYR A 628 3.80 27.10 24.22
N LEU A 629 5.12 27.20 24.43
CA LEU A 629 6.05 26.45 23.60
C LEU A 629 5.86 24.95 23.83
N PRO A 630 5.87 24.12 22.76
CA PRO A 630 5.69 22.68 22.91
C PRO A 630 6.71 22.04 23.85
N ARG A 631 6.22 21.22 24.78
CA ARG A 631 7.04 20.51 25.80
C ARG A 631 8.32 19.84 25.27
N PRO A 632 8.33 19.15 24.10
CA PRO A 632 9.56 18.51 23.61
C PRO A 632 10.67 19.49 23.17
N ARG A 633 10.39 20.79 23.08
CA ARG A 633 11.28 21.82 22.51
C ARG A 633 11.45 23.04 23.41
N ASN A 634 10.74 23.11 24.54
CA ASN A 634 10.84 24.26 25.44
C ASN A 634 12.14 24.26 26.24
N ALA A 635 12.78 23.11 26.49
CA ALA A 635 13.95 22.98 27.37
C ALA A 635 15.08 23.98 27.09
N GLU A 636 15.53 24.12 25.84
CA GLU A 636 16.61 25.06 25.48
C GLU A 636 16.21 26.52 25.74
N ILE A 637 14.99 26.91 25.34
CA ILE A 637 14.46 28.26 25.56
C ILE A 637 14.25 28.51 27.05
N ALA A 638 13.77 27.50 27.76
CA ALA A 638 13.50 27.51 29.17
C ALA A 638 14.79 27.72 29.96
N LEU A 639 15.88 27.03 29.60
CA LEU A 639 17.20 27.19 30.20
C LEU A 639 17.81 28.57 29.89
N ALA A 640 17.70 29.02 28.65
CA ALA A 640 18.19 30.35 28.24
C ALA A 640 17.48 31.48 29.02
N LEU A 641 16.16 31.38 29.22
CA LEU A 641 15.40 32.32 30.04
C LEU A 641 15.82 32.27 31.52
N ASP A 642 16.02 31.06 32.09
CA ASP A 642 16.52 30.91 33.46
C ASP A 642 17.93 31.47 33.65
N ALA A 643 18.77 31.39 32.61
CA ALA A 643 20.10 32.00 32.57
C ALA A 643 20.08 33.53 32.37
N GLY A 644 18.91 34.13 32.16
CA GLY A 644 18.74 35.56 31.95
C GLY A 644 19.06 36.04 30.53
N GLU A 645 19.12 35.13 29.54
CA GLU A 645 19.31 35.50 28.14
C GLU A 645 18.11 36.29 27.61
N LYS A 646 18.39 37.31 26.78
CA LYS A 646 17.34 38.10 26.14
C LYS A 646 16.88 37.41 24.87
N LEU A 647 15.65 36.91 24.89
CA LEU A 647 15.03 36.26 23.75
C LEU A 647 13.85 37.08 23.24
N ALA A 648 13.61 37.03 21.94
CA ALA A 648 12.45 37.61 21.29
C ALA A 648 11.61 36.51 20.64
N ALA A 649 10.29 36.57 20.80
CA ALA A 649 9.36 35.70 20.10
C ALA A 649 8.44 36.52 19.18
N ARG A 650 8.14 36.00 17.99
CA ARG A 650 7.22 36.63 17.03
C ARG A 650 6.35 35.59 16.32
N ILE A 651 5.18 36.01 15.84
CA ILE A 651 4.35 35.18 14.95
C ILE A 651 5.03 35.09 13.58
N ARG A 652 5.33 33.88 13.14
CA ARG A 652 5.98 33.59 11.86
C ARG A 652 4.97 33.31 10.75
N ARG A 653 3.93 32.55 11.04
CA ARG A 653 2.88 32.17 10.08
C ARG A 653 1.56 31.98 10.81
N ILE A 654 0.47 32.36 10.13
CA ILE A 654 -0.89 32.04 10.55
C ILE A 654 -1.56 31.30 9.40
N ASP A 655 -2.12 30.12 9.70
CA ASP A 655 -2.92 29.32 8.78
C ASP A 655 -4.29 29.09 9.40
N ALA A 656 -5.30 29.78 8.88
CA ALA A 656 -6.63 29.78 9.48
C ALA A 656 -7.40 28.46 9.27
N GLU A 657 -7.03 27.71 8.23
CA GLU A 657 -7.69 26.47 7.78
C GLU A 657 -6.99 25.21 8.33
N ALA A 658 -5.80 25.37 8.90
CA ALA A 658 -5.10 24.27 9.57
C ALA A 658 -5.84 23.79 10.82
N ASP A 659 -5.54 22.55 11.22
CA ASP A 659 -5.98 22.00 12.49
C ASP A 659 -5.61 22.94 13.64
N PRO A 660 -6.44 23.05 14.71
CA PRO A 660 -6.26 24.06 15.75
C PRO A 660 -4.86 24.15 16.37
N TRP A 661 -4.13 23.02 16.43
CA TRP A 661 -2.77 22.93 16.97
C TRP A 661 -1.64 23.27 15.97
N GLU A 662 -1.95 23.55 14.70
CA GLU A 662 -1.00 23.98 13.65
C GLU A 662 -1.33 25.37 13.08
N ARG A 663 -2.26 26.12 13.70
CA ARG A 663 -2.74 27.40 13.16
C ARG A 663 -1.75 28.55 13.25
N VAL A 664 -0.94 28.60 14.31
CA VAL A 664 -0.05 29.75 14.57
C VAL A 664 1.37 29.23 14.80
N GLU A 665 2.26 29.47 13.83
CA GLU A 665 3.70 29.19 13.93
C GLU A 665 4.38 30.42 14.52
N VAL A 666 5.26 30.21 15.50
CA VAL A 666 6.09 31.24 16.12
C VAL A 666 7.56 30.99 15.83
N VAL A 667 8.34 32.07 15.90
CA VAL A 667 9.80 32.03 15.88
C VAL A 667 10.32 32.61 17.18
N VAL A 668 11.26 31.92 17.81
CA VAL A 668 12.04 32.40 18.96
C VAL A 668 13.47 32.58 18.50
N GLN A 669 14.04 33.74 18.81
CA GLN A 669 15.38 34.14 18.39
C GLN A 669 16.08 34.90 19.51
N THR A 670 17.41 34.96 19.45
CA THR A 670 18.17 35.87 20.31
C THR A 670 17.76 37.31 20.04
N ALA A 671 17.54 38.09 21.10
CA ALA A 671 17.32 39.51 20.96
C ALA A 671 18.66 40.20 20.63
N PRO A 672 18.68 41.22 19.76
CA PRO A 672 19.87 42.00 19.48
C PRO A 672 20.39 42.79 20.69
#